data_AF-A0A2S5ZZK4-F1
#
_entry.id   AF-A0A2S5ZZK4-F1
#
_cell.length_a   1.000
_cell.length_b   1.000
_cell.length_c   1.000
_cell.angle_alpha   90.00
_cell.angle_beta   90.00
_cell.angle_gamma   90.00
#
_symmetry.space_group_name_H-M   'P 1'
#
loop_
_entity.id
_entity.type
_entity.pdbx_description
1 polymer ?
#
loop_
_entity_poly.entity_id
_entity_poly.type
_entity_poly.pdbx_seq_one_letter_code
_entity_poly.pdbx_strand_id
1 'polypeptide(L)'
;MPVVAVVASEVVVEALESPPVAVKGLRTGLVNADGGGGLARCPFPRSMALTFGIEQNRAVTRRVSAFRAQAHSRMTALRAASTKESRAAFSRRAGRIRLFPAVTAALLAGLAVAFAAYGFLRWLTPVDETKQAAEIDITRVALTVVAGVGGVVALVIAYRRQRDLEQSRFVERFGAAAAQLGATDVAVRIAGVYAMAGVADESDGLRRQQCIDVLCGYLRLPYSPELGANHQSKLVVKQHRATADNTRADDREHHHEYRHNDREVRATILRVITDHLRPKAAYSWSTVDFDFRTAYLENADFSRAQLLGSARFGGATFSGDARFGSATFAGNAEFDDVTFSGNAWFDSVTFSGDARFGNATFSGNARFDGATLSGDARFDDATFADHAAFAGANFSADARFGGATFAGAAGFGETTFSGNARFDGATFTGNAHFDGATFTGNARFRNVTFSGNARFDGATFSANARFGDATFVGDAGFGDATFAGNTGFDSATFSGDAEFGEATFSGSAEFGDATFAGNTGFGGATFASDAGFGGATFASDAGFGGATFTGTARFDRVNFAGNTWFGSATFAAEARFDRVTFAGNARFDEADFGSGTISFDEPRQWGPPIPTFDWSQDHSRKPTNIEPQNWPPAVAAPTLSAGSASRHQQQ
;
A
#
# COMPACT_ATOMS: atom_id res chain seq x y z
N MET A 1 -62.32 15.11 -17.01
CA MET A 1 -62.58 14.92 -15.56
C MET A 1 -62.66 13.43 -15.28
N PRO A 2 -62.42 12.98 -14.03
CA PRO A 2 -61.82 13.67 -12.86
C PRO A 2 -60.48 12.97 -12.46
N VAL A 3 -59.67 13.31 -11.43
CA VAL A 3 -59.57 14.35 -10.36
C VAL A 3 -58.09 14.86 -10.40
N VAL A 4 -57.65 16.12 -10.24
CA VAL A 4 -58.20 17.41 -9.79
C VAL A 4 -58.06 17.76 -8.28
N ALA A 5 -56.82 17.87 -7.78
CA ALA A 5 -56.38 18.55 -6.54
C ALA A 5 -54.90 18.99 -6.75
N VAL A 6 -54.41 20.23 -6.55
CA VAL A 6 -54.82 21.44 -5.78
C VAL A 6 -54.77 21.20 -4.27
N VAL A 7 -53.80 21.73 -3.52
CA VAL A 7 -53.70 23.08 -2.86
C VAL A 7 -52.26 23.18 -2.28
N ALA A 8 -51.55 24.31 -2.13
CA ALA A 8 -51.56 25.68 -2.70
C ALA A 8 -50.22 26.38 -2.24
N SER A 9 -50.14 27.73 -2.24
CA SER A 9 -49.02 28.52 -1.68
C SER A 9 -49.55 29.67 -0.81
N GLU A 10 -48.96 29.90 0.38
CA GLU A 10 -48.87 31.17 1.15
C GLU A 10 -47.93 30.90 2.36
N VAL A 11 -46.87 31.67 2.64
CA VAL A 11 -46.80 33.04 3.20
C VAL A 11 -47.32 33.14 4.64
N VAL A 12 -46.37 33.23 5.58
CA VAL A 12 -46.49 34.10 6.77
C VAL A 12 -45.17 34.86 6.90
N VAL A 13 -45.26 36.19 6.98
CA VAL A 13 -44.18 37.06 7.44
C VAL A 13 -44.72 37.74 8.70
N GLU A 14 -44.12 37.44 9.85
CA GLU A 14 -44.37 38.21 11.07
C GLU A 14 -43.09 38.89 11.54
N ALA A 15 -43.23 40.18 11.78
CA ALA A 15 -42.35 41.05 12.54
C ALA A 15 -43.24 41.79 13.56
N LEU A 16 -42.65 42.75 14.31
CA LEU A 16 -43.09 43.26 15.63
C LEU A 16 -42.42 42.44 16.77
N GLU A 17 -41.96 43.03 17.87
CA GLU A 17 -42.10 44.43 18.32
C GLU A 17 -40.89 44.88 19.17
N SER A 18 -40.73 46.20 19.35
CA SER A 18 -39.75 46.81 20.27
C SER A 18 -40.47 47.61 21.35
N PRO A 19 -39.92 47.69 22.57
CA PRO A 19 -39.73 49.02 23.17
C PRO A 19 -38.39 49.22 23.92
N PRO A 20 -37.89 50.47 24.04
CA PRO A 20 -36.60 50.80 24.69
C PRO A 20 -36.74 51.44 26.09
N VAL A 21 -35.69 51.34 26.93
CA VAL A 21 -35.62 52.09 28.21
C VAL A 21 -34.22 52.64 28.53
N ALA A 22 -34.16 53.96 28.72
CA ALA A 22 -33.26 54.81 29.53
C ALA A 22 -31.72 54.77 29.39
N VAL A 23 -31.16 55.98 29.20
CA VAL A 23 -29.76 56.34 29.48
C VAL A 23 -29.64 56.98 30.87
N LYS A 24 -28.65 56.56 31.68
CA LYS A 24 -27.96 57.33 32.75
C LYS A 24 -26.79 56.48 33.29
N GLY A 25 -25.57 56.95 33.46
CA GLY A 25 -24.97 58.25 33.11
C GLY A 25 -24.26 58.91 34.30
N LEU A 26 -22.92 58.91 34.30
CA LEU A 26 -22.10 59.69 35.22
C LEU A 26 -20.73 60.02 34.59
N ARG A 27 -20.30 61.28 34.71
CA ARG A 27 -18.98 61.78 34.30
C ARG A 27 -18.11 62.01 35.53
N THR A 28 -16.85 61.61 35.47
CA THR A 28 -15.65 62.27 36.04
C THR A 28 -14.40 61.47 35.63
N GLY A 29 -13.18 62.04 35.60
CA GLY A 29 -12.86 63.46 35.69
C GLY A 29 -11.48 63.77 36.30
N LEU A 30 -10.42 63.69 35.47
CA LEU A 30 -9.13 64.41 35.63
C LEU A 30 -8.17 64.04 36.81
N VAL A 31 -6.95 64.55 36.65
CA VAL A 31 -5.83 64.71 37.63
C VAL A 31 -4.83 63.54 37.79
N ASN A 32 -3.57 63.94 38.00
CA ASN A 32 -2.34 63.15 38.03
C ASN A 32 -1.95 62.64 39.43
N ALA A 33 -0.81 61.93 39.47
CA ALA A 33 0.28 62.05 40.46
C ALA A 33 0.49 60.93 41.49
N ASP A 34 1.79 60.66 41.69
CA ASP A 34 2.52 60.19 42.87
C ASP A 34 2.10 58.92 43.63
N GLY A 35 2.90 57.87 43.45
CA GLY A 35 3.99 57.57 44.39
C GLY A 35 3.62 57.17 45.83
N GLY A 36 3.88 55.90 46.17
CA GLY A 36 3.88 55.41 47.55
C GLY A 36 3.99 53.89 47.63
N GLY A 37 4.89 53.36 48.45
CA GLY A 37 5.07 51.92 48.64
C GLY A 37 4.39 51.37 49.90
N GLY A 38 4.10 50.08 49.93
CA GLY A 38 3.57 49.38 51.11
C GLY A 38 3.77 47.86 51.03
N LEU A 39 4.47 47.28 52.01
CA LEU A 39 4.78 45.85 52.07
C LEU A 39 3.83 45.09 53.01
N ALA A 40 3.31 43.95 52.56
CA ALA A 40 2.73 42.90 53.41
C ALA A 40 2.91 41.52 52.76
N ARG A 41 2.94 40.44 53.55
CA ARG A 41 3.26 39.06 53.09
C ARG A 41 2.04 38.12 53.16
N CYS A 42 1.97 37.22 52.18
CA CYS A 42 1.55 35.79 52.12
C CYS A 42 0.83 35.12 53.32
N PRO A 43 0.07 34.00 53.15
CA PRO A 43 0.23 32.95 52.12
C PRO A 43 -1.07 32.30 51.55
N PHE A 44 -0.90 31.14 50.88
CA PHE A 44 -1.91 30.17 50.36
C PHE A 44 -2.62 30.50 49.01
N PRO A 45 -3.02 29.48 48.22
CA PRO A 45 -2.69 29.49 46.79
C PRO A 45 -3.90 29.52 45.84
N ARG A 46 -3.80 30.33 44.78
CA ARG A 46 -4.72 30.33 43.63
C ARG A 46 -4.14 29.53 42.46
N SER A 47 -4.38 28.22 42.43
CA SER A 47 -3.90 27.35 41.33
C SER A 47 -4.85 26.20 40.97
N MET A 48 -6.15 26.29 41.27
CA MET A 48 -7.13 25.24 40.93
C MET A 48 -8.50 25.77 40.46
N ALA A 49 -8.51 26.79 39.59
CA ALA A 49 -9.75 27.36 39.03
C ALA A 49 -9.68 27.81 37.55
N LEU A 50 -8.49 27.89 36.95
CA LEU A 50 -8.30 28.47 35.60
C LEU A 50 -7.92 27.46 34.50
N THR A 51 -7.50 26.24 34.86
CA THR A 51 -7.10 25.22 33.89
C THR A 51 -8.29 24.58 33.19
N PHE A 52 -9.36 24.27 33.93
CA PHE A 52 -10.53 23.53 33.41
C PHE A 52 -11.36 24.33 32.38
N GLY A 53 -11.47 25.65 32.55
CA GLY A 53 -12.18 26.52 31.61
C GLY A 53 -11.48 26.73 30.27
N ILE A 54 -10.15 26.55 30.21
CA ILE A 54 -9.35 26.73 28.99
C ILE A 54 -9.38 25.45 28.14
N GLU A 55 -9.41 24.27 28.76
CA GLU A 55 -9.43 22.99 28.04
C GLU A 55 -10.78 22.70 27.37
N GLN A 56 -11.92 22.95 28.03
CA GLN A 56 -13.23 22.80 27.36
C GLN A 56 -13.34 23.73 26.15
N ASN A 57 -12.85 24.98 26.25
CA ASN A 57 -12.90 25.93 25.14
C ASN A 57 -11.98 25.50 23.97
N ARG A 58 -10.80 24.92 24.27
CA ARG A 58 -9.94 24.26 23.26
C ARG A 58 -10.59 23.02 22.64
N ALA A 59 -11.30 22.20 23.42
CA ALA A 59 -12.00 21.01 22.91
C ALA A 59 -13.16 21.37 21.98
N VAL A 60 -13.97 22.37 22.35
CA VAL A 60 -15.04 22.91 21.48
C VAL A 60 -14.43 23.53 20.21
N THR A 61 -13.38 24.35 20.34
CA THR A 61 -12.72 24.97 19.18
C THR A 61 -12.13 23.91 18.23
N ARG A 62 -11.53 22.83 18.74
CA ARG A 62 -11.05 21.69 17.94
C ARG A 62 -12.19 20.91 17.27
N ARG A 63 -13.32 20.70 17.95
CA ARG A 63 -14.50 20.05 17.34
C ARG A 63 -15.12 20.93 16.24
N VAL A 64 -15.22 22.24 16.46
CA VAL A 64 -15.71 23.19 15.45
C VAL A 64 -14.75 23.29 14.26
N SER A 65 -13.44 23.33 14.47
CA SER A 65 -12.47 23.36 13.35
C SER A 65 -12.44 22.04 12.57
N ALA A 66 -12.50 20.89 13.25
CA ALA A 66 -12.61 19.58 12.60
C ALA A 66 -13.91 19.45 11.79
N PHE A 67 -15.06 19.85 12.35
CA PHE A 67 -16.34 19.83 11.63
C PHE A 67 -16.33 20.81 10.44
N ARG A 68 -15.74 22.00 10.59
CA ARG A 68 -15.59 22.98 9.51
C ARG A 68 -14.65 22.48 8.41
N ALA A 69 -13.57 21.77 8.74
CA ALA A 69 -12.68 21.13 7.79
C ALA A 69 -13.32 19.93 7.08
N GLN A 70 -14.09 19.09 7.80
CA GLN A 70 -14.83 17.97 7.22
C GLN A 70 -15.97 18.44 6.32
N ALA A 71 -16.65 19.54 6.69
CA ALA A 71 -17.62 20.23 5.84
C ALA A 71 -16.95 20.84 4.60
N HIS A 72 -15.80 21.51 4.74
CA HIS A 72 -15.06 22.03 3.59
C HIS A 72 -14.59 20.91 2.66
N SER A 73 -14.07 19.80 3.20
CA SER A 73 -13.67 18.62 2.44
C SER A 73 -14.86 18.00 1.69
N ARG A 74 -16.00 17.79 2.36
CA ARG A 74 -17.22 17.31 1.70
C ARG A 74 -17.77 18.28 0.65
N MET A 75 -17.75 19.60 0.89
CA MET A 75 -18.15 20.58 -0.12
C MET A 75 -17.17 20.65 -1.30
N THR A 76 -15.87 20.45 -1.09
CA THR A 76 -14.87 20.38 -2.16
C THR A 76 -14.99 19.08 -2.95
N ALA A 77 -15.23 17.94 -2.28
CA ALA A 77 -15.50 16.66 -2.93
C ALA A 77 -16.82 16.68 -3.73
N LEU A 78 -17.88 17.27 -3.19
CA LEU A 78 -19.16 17.47 -3.91
C LEU A 78 -19.01 18.44 -5.09
N ARG A 79 -18.22 19.52 -4.95
CA ARG A 79 -17.85 20.38 -6.08
C ARG A 79 -17.00 19.65 -7.13
N ALA A 80 -16.08 18.78 -6.72
CA ALA A 80 -15.26 17.98 -7.63
C ALA A 80 -16.11 16.93 -8.39
N ALA A 81 -16.97 16.19 -7.69
CA ALA A 81 -17.91 15.23 -8.30
C ALA A 81 -18.89 15.94 -9.26
N SER A 82 -19.57 16.98 -8.77
CA SER A 82 -20.50 17.79 -9.57
C SER A 82 -19.85 18.36 -10.82
N THR A 83 -18.62 18.89 -10.73
CA THR A 83 -17.91 19.41 -11.92
C THR A 83 -17.36 18.32 -12.84
N LYS A 84 -17.08 17.11 -12.35
CA LYS A 84 -16.62 15.98 -13.18
C LYS A 84 -17.77 15.38 -13.99
N GLU A 85 -18.91 15.09 -13.35
CA GLU A 85 -20.10 14.58 -14.04
C GLU A 85 -20.75 15.64 -14.95
N SER A 86 -20.87 16.90 -14.50
CA SER A 86 -21.41 17.97 -15.35
C SER A 86 -20.54 18.22 -16.58
N ARG A 87 -19.20 18.14 -16.46
CA ARG A 87 -18.29 18.21 -17.62
C ARG A 87 -18.41 16.99 -18.54
N ALA A 88 -18.61 15.79 -18.00
CA ALA A 88 -18.83 14.59 -18.81
C ALA A 88 -20.16 14.66 -19.61
N ALA A 89 -21.25 15.10 -18.96
CA ALA A 89 -22.55 15.26 -19.61
C ALA A 89 -22.55 16.39 -20.67
N PHE A 90 -21.90 17.52 -20.38
CA PHE A 90 -21.85 18.65 -21.31
C PHE A 90 -20.90 18.43 -22.49
N SER A 91 -19.73 17.81 -22.28
CA SER A 91 -18.76 17.53 -23.35
C SER A 91 -19.29 16.55 -24.40
N ARG A 92 -20.07 15.52 -24.00
CA ARG A 92 -20.75 14.61 -24.95
C ARG A 92 -21.84 15.28 -25.80
N ARG A 93 -22.26 16.53 -25.50
CA ARG A 93 -23.22 17.29 -26.30
C ARG A 93 -22.63 18.53 -27.01
N ALA A 94 -21.38 18.89 -26.72
CA ALA A 94 -20.67 19.99 -27.39
C ALA A 94 -20.17 19.64 -28.82
N GLY A 95 -20.13 18.36 -29.17
CA GLY A 95 -19.60 17.84 -30.44
C GLY A 95 -20.47 18.03 -31.69
N ARG A 96 -21.11 19.20 -31.89
CA ARG A 96 -21.67 19.73 -33.16
C ARG A 96 -22.45 21.04 -32.95
N ILE A 97 -21.78 22.10 -32.50
CA ILE A 97 -22.36 23.45 -32.61
C ILE A 97 -22.40 23.84 -34.09
N ARG A 98 -23.57 23.72 -34.72
CA ARG A 98 -23.84 24.23 -36.09
C ARG A 98 -23.51 25.72 -36.13
N LEU A 99 -23.03 26.24 -37.28
CA LEU A 99 -22.52 27.63 -37.35
C LEU A 99 -23.51 28.69 -36.83
N PHE A 100 -24.80 28.56 -37.18
CA PHE A 100 -25.84 29.55 -36.87
C PHE A 100 -25.86 30.03 -35.42
N PRO A 101 -26.11 29.20 -34.38
CA PRO A 101 -26.15 29.66 -32.99
C PRO A 101 -24.85 30.32 -32.47
N ALA A 102 -23.68 29.96 -33.00
CA ALA A 102 -22.43 30.62 -32.60
C ALA A 102 -22.29 32.00 -33.24
N VAL A 103 -22.66 32.14 -34.52
CA VAL A 103 -22.66 33.42 -35.23
C VAL A 103 -23.73 34.37 -34.69
N THR A 104 -24.94 33.89 -34.40
CA THR A 104 -25.98 34.72 -33.79
C THR A 104 -25.63 35.13 -32.36
N ALA A 105 -25.01 34.27 -31.55
CA ALA A 105 -24.51 34.66 -30.23
C ALA A 105 -23.45 35.77 -30.31
N ALA A 106 -22.51 35.69 -31.26
CA ALA A 106 -21.51 36.74 -31.49
C ALA A 106 -22.13 38.07 -31.96
N LEU A 107 -23.11 38.01 -32.89
CA LEU A 107 -23.86 39.18 -33.35
C LEU A 107 -24.69 39.82 -32.24
N LEU A 108 -25.36 39.02 -31.40
CA LEU A 108 -26.13 39.50 -30.24
C LEU A 108 -25.22 40.15 -29.18
N ALA A 109 -24.03 39.57 -28.92
CA ALA A 109 -23.04 40.18 -28.04
C ALA A 109 -22.52 41.53 -28.60
N GLY A 110 -22.24 41.59 -29.90
CA GLY A 110 -21.86 42.84 -30.58
C GLY A 110 -22.95 43.92 -30.50
N LEU A 111 -24.21 43.54 -30.74
CA LEU A 111 -25.37 44.42 -30.59
C LEU A 111 -25.55 44.91 -29.14
N ALA A 112 -25.37 44.03 -28.14
CA ALA A 112 -25.46 44.41 -26.73
C ALA A 112 -24.36 45.41 -26.33
N VAL A 113 -23.13 45.21 -26.79
CA VAL A 113 -22.01 46.16 -26.57
C VAL A 113 -22.28 47.50 -27.27
N ALA A 114 -22.78 47.49 -28.51
CA ALA A 114 -23.15 48.70 -29.23
C ALA A 114 -24.28 49.48 -28.55
N PHE A 115 -25.31 48.78 -28.05
CA PHE A 115 -26.42 49.38 -27.32
C PHE A 115 -25.99 49.97 -25.97
N ALA A 116 -25.12 49.28 -25.23
CA ALA A 116 -24.51 49.78 -24.00
C ALA A 116 -23.63 51.02 -24.27
N ALA A 117 -22.82 51.01 -25.33
CA ALA A 117 -22.00 52.16 -25.73
C ALA A 117 -22.87 53.37 -26.12
N TYR A 118 -23.95 53.17 -26.88
CA TYR A 118 -24.91 54.23 -27.24
C TYR A 118 -25.60 54.81 -26.00
N GLY A 119 -26.06 53.96 -25.08
CA GLY A 119 -26.66 54.39 -23.81
C GLY A 119 -25.70 55.19 -22.93
N PHE A 120 -24.44 54.75 -22.84
CA PHE A 120 -23.38 55.44 -22.10
C PHE A 120 -23.01 56.79 -22.73
N LEU A 121 -22.94 56.88 -24.06
CA LEU A 121 -22.71 58.14 -24.77
C LEU A 121 -23.83 59.14 -24.49
N ARG A 122 -25.09 58.70 -24.59
CA ARG A 122 -26.28 59.51 -24.33
C ARG A 122 -26.42 59.94 -22.86
N TRP A 123 -25.81 59.20 -21.92
CA TRP A 123 -25.71 59.59 -20.52
C TRP A 123 -24.63 60.65 -20.26
N LEU A 124 -23.53 60.62 -21.03
CA LEU A 124 -22.45 61.61 -20.96
C LEU A 124 -22.76 62.93 -21.69
N THR A 125 -23.61 62.91 -22.73
CA THR A 125 -23.97 64.12 -23.50
C THR A 125 -25.42 64.54 -23.25
N PRO A 126 -25.71 65.51 -22.36
CA PRO A 126 -27.00 66.18 -22.34
C PRO A 126 -27.19 66.94 -23.66
N VAL A 127 -28.39 66.86 -24.23
CA VAL A 127 -28.69 67.45 -25.56
C VAL A 127 -29.25 68.86 -25.40
N ASP A 128 -28.43 69.87 -25.72
CA ASP A 128 -28.88 71.24 -25.97
C ASP A 128 -29.47 71.33 -27.39
N GLU A 129 -30.75 71.67 -27.53
CA GLU A 129 -31.44 71.76 -28.83
C GLU A 129 -31.03 72.98 -29.69
N THR A 130 -30.02 73.76 -29.28
CA THR A 130 -29.70 75.09 -29.85
C THR A 130 -28.32 75.21 -30.50
N LYS A 131 -27.58 74.11 -30.69
CA LYS A 131 -26.35 74.09 -31.50
C LYS A 131 -26.48 73.10 -32.65
N GLN A 132 -26.10 73.55 -33.84
CA GLN A 132 -25.97 72.68 -35.02
C GLN A 132 -25.07 71.49 -34.67
N ALA A 133 -25.48 70.30 -35.10
CA ALA A 133 -24.79 69.08 -34.75
C ALA A 133 -23.31 69.15 -35.16
N ALA A 134 -22.42 69.08 -34.16
CA ALA A 134 -21.14 68.44 -34.41
C ALA A 134 -21.46 67.03 -34.89
N GLU A 135 -21.17 66.74 -36.15
CA GLU A 135 -21.44 65.45 -36.79
C GLU A 135 -20.50 64.39 -36.18
N ILE A 136 -20.84 63.92 -34.97
CA ILE A 136 -20.26 62.74 -34.34
C ILE A 136 -20.79 61.55 -35.13
N ASP A 137 -20.14 61.38 -36.27
CA ASP A 137 -20.44 60.49 -37.37
C ASP A 137 -20.91 59.12 -36.88
N ILE A 138 -22.22 58.88 -37.01
CA ILE A 138 -22.85 57.61 -36.63
C ILE A 138 -22.26 56.47 -37.47
N THR A 139 -21.78 56.74 -38.69
CA THR A 139 -21.07 55.76 -39.51
C THR A 139 -19.73 55.39 -38.87
N ARG A 140 -18.99 56.33 -38.26
CA ARG A 140 -17.74 56.04 -37.53
C ARG A 140 -17.97 55.11 -36.34
N VAL A 141 -19.05 55.29 -35.57
CA VAL A 141 -19.39 54.40 -34.44
C VAL A 141 -19.88 53.04 -34.94
N ALA A 142 -20.67 53.00 -36.01
CA ALA A 142 -21.07 51.75 -36.64
C ALA A 142 -19.85 50.99 -37.22
N LEU A 143 -18.91 51.70 -37.85
CA LEU A 143 -17.68 51.14 -38.43
C LEU A 143 -16.77 50.52 -37.36
N THR A 144 -16.58 51.14 -36.20
CA THR A 144 -15.76 50.55 -35.12
C THR A 144 -16.41 49.32 -34.51
N VAL A 145 -17.74 49.29 -34.34
CA VAL A 145 -18.48 48.10 -33.89
C VAL A 145 -18.39 46.97 -34.93
N VAL A 146 -18.64 47.26 -36.21
CA VAL A 146 -18.58 46.28 -37.30
C VAL A 146 -17.16 45.75 -37.49
N ALA A 147 -16.13 46.60 -37.40
CA ALA A 147 -14.73 46.18 -37.45
C ALA A 147 -14.35 45.32 -36.24
N GLY A 148 -14.81 45.66 -35.03
CA GLY A 148 -14.58 44.86 -33.82
C GLY A 148 -15.21 43.46 -33.89
N VAL A 149 -16.49 43.38 -34.27
CA VAL A 149 -17.18 42.09 -34.46
C VAL A 149 -16.54 41.30 -35.61
N GLY A 150 -16.21 41.95 -36.72
CA GLY A 150 -15.50 41.36 -37.85
C GLY A 150 -14.14 40.78 -37.44
N GLY A 151 -13.37 41.51 -36.63
CA GLY A 151 -12.09 41.05 -36.09
C GLY A 151 -12.21 39.82 -35.18
N VAL A 152 -13.20 39.79 -34.28
CA VAL A 152 -13.46 38.62 -33.42
C VAL A 152 -13.90 37.41 -34.26
N VAL A 153 -14.78 37.60 -35.24
CA VAL A 153 -15.22 36.53 -36.16
C VAL A 153 -14.05 36.01 -37.00
N ALA A 154 -13.21 36.91 -37.53
CA ALA A 154 -12.01 36.55 -38.27
C ALA A 154 -11.01 35.75 -37.41
N LEU A 155 -10.80 36.16 -36.15
CA LEU A 155 -9.94 35.44 -35.21
C LEU A 155 -10.48 34.03 -34.88
N VAL A 156 -11.80 33.89 -34.68
CA VAL A 156 -12.43 32.57 -34.44
C VAL A 156 -12.36 31.68 -35.68
N ILE A 157 -12.52 32.23 -36.89
CA ILE A 157 -12.36 31.50 -38.16
C ILE A 157 -10.89 31.09 -38.35
N ALA A 158 -9.93 31.98 -38.08
CA ALA A 158 -8.50 31.69 -38.16
C ALA A 158 -8.10 30.59 -37.17
N TYR A 159 -8.52 30.68 -35.91
CA TYR A 159 -8.27 29.66 -34.89
C TYR A 159 -8.88 28.30 -35.25
N ARG A 160 -10.12 28.26 -35.76
CA ARG A 160 -10.73 27.00 -36.23
C ARG A 160 -9.98 26.44 -37.44
N ARG A 161 -9.68 27.26 -38.44
CA ARG A 161 -8.93 26.84 -39.63
C ARG A 161 -7.53 26.31 -39.27
N GLN A 162 -6.83 26.97 -38.33
CA GLN A 162 -5.56 26.49 -37.79
C GLN A 162 -5.74 25.12 -37.14
N ARG A 163 -6.71 24.97 -36.23
CA ARG A 163 -6.99 23.71 -35.51
C ARG A 163 -7.38 22.56 -36.46
N ASP A 164 -8.16 22.85 -37.48
CA ASP A 164 -8.57 21.88 -38.50
C ASP A 164 -7.38 21.45 -39.38
N LEU A 165 -6.48 22.39 -39.73
CA LEU A 165 -5.21 22.08 -40.42
C LEU A 165 -4.24 21.28 -39.53
N GLU A 166 -4.07 21.65 -38.25
CA GLU A 166 -3.29 20.91 -37.26
C GLU A 166 -3.83 19.50 -37.01
N GLN A 167 -5.14 19.30 -37.10
CA GLN A 167 -5.75 17.98 -37.02
C GLN A 167 -5.56 17.17 -38.30
N SER A 168 -5.68 17.81 -39.47
CA SER A 168 -5.47 17.16 -40.77
C SER A 168 -4.02 16.69 -40.92
N ARG A 169 -3.04 17.56 -40.63
CA ARG A 169 -1.61 17.28 -40.65
C ARG A 169 -1.20 16.19 -39.66
N PHE A 170 -1.83 16.13 -38.47
CA PHE A 170 -1.62 15.03 -37.53
C PHE A 170 -2.14 13.71 -38.09
N VAL A 171 -3.38 13.65 -38.57
CA VAL A 171 -3.98 12.42 -39.12
C VAL A 171 -3.18 11.89 -40.33
N GLU A 172 -2.70 12.79 -41.20
CA GLU A 172 -1.82 12.47 -42.32
C GLU A 172 -0.49 11.85 -41.86
N ARG A 173 0.24 12.52 -40.96
CA ARG A 173 1.55 12.06 -40.47
C ARG A 173 1.45 10.77 -39.64
N PHE A 174 0.46 10.70 -38.75
CA PHE A 174 0.15 9.51 -37.95
C PHE A 174 -0.22 8.32 -38.84
N GLY A 175 -1.07 8.54 -39.85
CA GLY A 175 -1.46 7.51 -40.82
C GLY A 175 -0.27 6.99 -41.64
N ALA A 176 0.61 7.90 -42.09
CA ALA A 176 1.83 7.52 -42.80
C ALA A 176 2.80 6.71 -41.93
N ALA A 177 3.04 7.12 -40.68
CA ALA A 177 3.88 6.40 -39.73
C ALA A 177 3.30 5.02 -39.36
N ALA A 178 1.98 4.94 -39.15
CA ALA A 178 1.28 3.67 -38.90
C ALA A 178 1.34 2.72 -40.10
N ALA A 179 1.24 3.25 -41.34
CA ALA A 179 1.41 2.45 -42.55
C ALA A 179 2.85 1.92 -42.71
N GLN A 180 3.85 2.73 -42.36
CA GLN A 180 5.27 2.29 -42.34
C GLN A 180 5.51 1.19 -41.29
N LEU A 181 4.95 1.32 -40.09
CA LEU A 181 4.96 0.26 -39.06
C LEU A 181 4.26 -1.03 -39.52
N GLY A 182 3.30 -0.94 -40.45
CA GLY A 182 2.63 -2.09 -41.06
C GLY A 182 3.38 -2.76 -42.22
N ALA A 183 4.54 -2.25 -42.64
CA ALA A 183 5.24 -2.73 -43.82
C ALA A 183 5.84 -4.14 -43.66
N THR A 184 5.96 -4.87 -44.78
CA THR A 184 6.68 -6.16 -44.82
C THR A 184 8.18 -6.00 -44.63
N ASP A 185 8.75 -4.92 -45.18
CA ASP A 185 10.18 -4.59 -45.08
C ASP A 185 10.55 -4.06 -43.67
N VAL A 186 11.65 -4.59 -43.12
CA VAL A 186 12.12 -4.24 -41.76
C VAL A 186 12.67 -2.81 -41.66
N ALA A 187 13.37 -2.30 -42.67
CA ALA A 187 13.92 -0.95 -42.66
C ALA A 187 12.80 0.08 -42.76
N VAL A 188 11.74 -0.20 -43.54
CA VAL A 188 10.52 0.62 -43.57
C VAL A 188 9.79 0.58 -42.23
N ARG A 189 9.70 -0.57 -41.55
CA ARG A 189 9.13 -0.62 -40.19
C ARG A 189 9.95 0.17 -39.18
N ILE A 190 11.28 0.06 -39.19
CA ILE A 190 12.19 0.85 -38.33
C ILE A 190 12.02 2.35 -38.60
N ALA A 191 11.97 2.77 -39.86
CA ALA A 191 11.65 4.15 -40.22
C ALA A 191 10.27 4.59 -39.69
N GLY A 192 9.28 3.69 -39.73
CA GLY A 192 7.95 3.88 -39.12
C GLY A 192 7.98 4.07 -37.60
N VAL A 193 8.88 3.40 -36.87
CA VAL A 193 9.06 3.63 -35.42
C VAL A 193 9.54 5.06 -35.17
N TYR A 194 10.57 5.51 -35.90
CA TYR A 194 11.10 6.87 -35.77
C TYR A 194 10.11 7.94 -36.26
N ALA A 195 9.33 7.66 -37.29
CA ALA A 195 8.28 8.55 -37.77
C ALA A 195 7.14 8.67 -36.72
N MET A 196 6.73 7.56 -36.10
CA MET A 196 5.71 7.56 -35.04
C MET A 196 6.20 8.29 -33.79
N ALA A 197 7.48 8.12 -33.43
CA ALA A 197 8.11 8.87 -32.34
C ALA A 197 8.13 10.38 -32.61
N GLY A 198 8.58 10.83 -33.78
CA GLY A 198 8.56 12.25 -34.14
C GLY A 198 7.15 12.86 -34.19
N VAL A 199 6.12 12.08 -34.55
CA VAL A 199 4.72 12.51 -34.45
C VAL A 199 4.25 12.57 -32.99
N ALA A 200 4.75 11.71 -32.10
CA ALA A 200 4.49 11.77 -30.66
C ALA A 200 5.15 13.00 -30.00
N ASP A 201 6.38 13.34 -30.41
CA ASP A 201 7.15 14.48 -29.89
C ASP A 201 6.52 15.83 -30.28
N GLU A 202 6.08 15.97 -31.55
CA GLU A 202 5.31 17.13 -32.02
C GLU A 202 3.87 17.21 -31.45
N SER A 203 3.38 16.16 -30.81
CA SER A 203 2.00 16.05 -30.33
C SER A 203 1.90 16.16 -28.81
N ASP A 204 0.78 16.69 -28.30
CA ASP A 204 0.50 16.74 -26.85
C ASP A 204 -0.75 15.95 -26.44
N GLY A 205 -0.78 15.54 -25.17
CA GLY A 205 -1.92 14.89 -24.52
C GLY A 205 -2.41 13.66 -25.27
N LEU A 206 -3.71 13.62 -25.59
CA LEU A 206 -4.35 12.49 -26.27
C LEU A 206 -3.70 12.12 -27.61
N ARG A 207 -3.07 13.06 -28.32
CA ARG A 207 -2.38 12.76 -29.59
C ARG A 207 -1.04 12.06 -29.35
N ARG A 208 -0.28 12.46 -28.32
CA ARG A 208 0.94 11.75 -27.90
C ARG A 208 0.58 10.33 -27.42
N GLN A 209 -0.44 10.21 -26.58
CA GLN A 209 -0.97 8.92 -26.11
C GLN A 209 -1.29 8.00 -27.29
N GLN A 210 -2.05 8.45 -28.30
CA GLN A 210 -2.37 7.66 -29.49
C GLN A 210 -1.15 7.13 -30.26
N CYS A 211 -0.02 7.84 -30.24
CA CYS A 211 1.22 7.39 -30.87
C CYS A 211 1.90 6.29 -30.05
N ILE A 212 1.98 6.47 -28.72
CA ILE A 212 2.51 5.46 -27.79
C ILE A 212 1.60 4.22 -27.75
N ASP A 213 0.28 4.37 -27.85
CA ASP A 213 -0.69 3.27 -27.90
C ASP A 213 -0.45 2.35 -29.11
N VAL A 214 -0.04 2.90 -30.26
CA VAL A 214 0.32 2.11 -31.45
C VAL A 214 1.66 1.39 -31.26
N LEU A 215 2.66 2.06 -30.68
CA LEU A 215 3.97 1.45 -30.37
C LEU A 215 3.82 0.30 -29.34
N CYS A 216 3.08 0.53 -28.26
CA CYS A 216 2.74 -0.50 -27.27
C CYS A 216 1.82 -1.59 -27.87
N GLY A 217 0.90 -1.22 -28.76
CA GLY A 217 0.08 -2.17 -29.52
C GLY A 217 0.91 -3.11 -30.39
N TYR A 218 1.98 -2.62 -31.02
CA TYR A 218 2.93 -3.45 -31.78
C TYR A 218 3.65 -4.45 -30.88
N LEU A 219 4.16 -4.03 -29.72
CA LEU A 219 4.84 -4.90 -28.76
C LEU A 219 3.93 -6.03 -28.21
N ARG A 220 2.61 -5.82 -28.20
CA ARG A 220 1.59 -6.80 -27.77
C ARG A 220 1.07 -7.71 -28.89
N LEU A 221 1.54 -7.55 -30.13
CA LEU A 221 1.26 -8.55 -31.16
C LEU A 221 1.91 -9.90 -30.78
N PRO A 222 1.30 -11.05 -31.15
CA PRO A 222 1.91 -12.36 -30.89
C PRO A 222 3.32 -12.47 -31.47
N TYR A 223 4.23 -13.03 -30.68
CA TYR A 223 5.65 -13.17 -31.02
C TYR A 223 6.21 -14.46 -30.43
N SER A 224 6.85 -15.27 -31.27
CA SER A 224 7.57 -16.49 -30.86
C SER A 224 9.08 -16.25 -30.98
N PRO A 225 9.88 -16.26 -29.90
CA PRO A 225 11.27 -15.78 -29.94
C PRO A 225 12.21 -16.68 -30.74
N GLU A 226 12.05 -18.00 -30.57
CA GLU A 226 12.74 -19.06 -31.31
C GLU A 226 12.53 -18.94 -32.83
N LEU A 227 11.38 -18.39 -33.23
CA LEU A 227 10.99 -18.15 -34.61
C LEU A 227 11.44 -16.75 -35.08
N GLY A 228 11.43 -15.75 -34.18
CA GLY A 228 11.77 -14.35 -34.47
C GLY A 228 13.20 -14.16 -34.95
N ALA A 229 14.15 -14.94 -34.40
CA ALA A 229 15.53 -15.00 -34.89
C ALA A 229 15.65 -15.55 -36.33
N ASN A 230 14.63 -16.29 -36.81
CA ASN A 230 14.57 -16.94 -38.12
C ASN A 230 13.49 -16.32 -39.02
N HIS A 231 13.24 -15.01 -38.88
CA HIS A 231 12.30 -14.21 -39.70
C HIS A 231 10.80 -14.60 -39.60
N GLN A 232 10.41 -15.39 -38.60
CA GLN A 232 9.05 -15.91 -38.42
C GLN A 232 8.42 -15.31 -37.15
N SER A 233 7.21 -14.75 -37.26
CA SER A 233 6.53 -14.15 -36.09
C SER A 233 5.68 -15.15 -35.31
N LYS A 234 5.09 -16.15 -35.98
CA LYS A 234 4.14 -17.09 -35.37
C LYS A 234 3.99 -18.38 -36.20
N LEU A 235 3.86 -19.52 -35.53
CA LEU A 235 3.29 -20.75 -36.09
C LEU A 235 1.78 -20.81 -35.79
N VAL A 236 0.96 -21.04 -36.82
CA VAL A 236 -0.48 -21.30 -36.71
C VAL A 236 -0.75 -22.74 -37.15
N VAL A 237 -1.08 -23.61 -36.21
CA VAL A 237 -1.51 -24.99 -36.51
C VAL A 237 -3.02 -25.00 -36.73
N LYS A 238 -3.48 -25.34 -37.95
CA LYS A 238 -4.88 -25.74 -38.15
C LYS A 238 -5.01 -27.24 -37.96
N GLN A 239 -5.85 -27.65 -37.01
CA GLN A 239 -6.40 -29.01 -37.00
C GLN A 239 -7.67 -29.03 -37.86
N HIS A 240 -7.69 -29.86 -38.90
CA HIS A 240 -8.95 -30.19 -39.56
C HIS A 240 -9.81 -31.07 -38.64
N ARG A 241 -11.07 -30.68 -38.46
CA ARG A 241 -12.03 -31.45 -37.65
C ARG A 241 -12.36 -32.74 -38.38
N ALA A 242 -12.11 -33.89 -37.74
CA ALA A 242 -12.24 -35.20 -38.37
C ALA A 242 -13.62 -35.42 -39.01
N THR A 243 -13.62 -35.71 -40.32
CA THR A 243 -14.77 -36.29 -41.02
C THR A 243 -14.91 -37.77 -40.66
N ALA A 244 -16.12 -38.32 -40.75
CA ALA A 244 -16.46 -39.66 -40.25
C ALA A 244 -15.87 -40.86 -41.04
N ASP A 245 -14.80 -40.64 -41.80
CA ASP A 245 -14.08 -41.65 -42.59
C ASP A 245 -12.60 -41.64 -42.17
N ASN A 246 -12.17 -42.67 -41.44
CA ASN A 246 -10.89 -42.74 -40.71
C ASN A 246 -9.69 -43.07 -41.61
N THR A 247 -9.57 -42.43 -42.78
CA THR A 247 -8.61 -42.79 -43.83
C THR A 247 -7.50 -41.78 -44.10
N ARG A 248 -7.39 -40.69 -43.31
CA ARG A 248 -6.18 -39.86 -43.21
C ARG A 248 -5.85 -39.54 -41.75
N ALA A 249 -4.58 -39.68 -41.39
CA ALA A 249 -4.09 -39.43 -40.03
C ALA A 249 -3.66 -37.98 -39.86
N ASP A 250 -4.31 -37.26 -38.95
CA ASP A 250 -3.87 -35.99 -38.32
C ASP A 250 -3.11 -35.02 -39.27
N ASP A 251 -3.74 -34.67 -40.41
CA ASP A 251 -3.24 -33.66 -41.36
C ASP A 251 -3.25 -32.27 -40.70
N ARG A 252 -2.20 -31.97 -39.92
CA ARG A 252 -1.96 -30.66 -39.29
C ARG A 252 -1.38 -29.70 -40.32
N GLU A 253 -2.14 -28.69 -40.73
CA GLU A 253 -1.61 -27.64 -41.60
C GLU A 253 -0.84 -26.62 -40.74
N HIS A 254 0.49 -26.63 -40.87
CA HIS A 254 1.40 -25.69 -40.22
C HIS A 254 1.58 -24.43 -41.07
N HIS A 255 0.85 -23.36 -40.75
CA HIS A 255 0.93 -22.08 -41.45
C HIS A 255 1.78 -21.08 -40.66
N HIS A 256 2.90 -20.63 -41.22
CA HIS A 256 3.79 -19.66 -40.58
C HIS A 256 3.45 -18.24 -41.02
N GLU A 257 3.28 -17.32 -40.08
CA GLU A 257 3.13 -15.88 -40.38
C GLU A 257 4.51 -15.22 -40.33
N TYR A 258 4.99 -14.70 -41.46
CA TYR A 258 6.36 -14.22 -41.65
C TYR A 258 6.48 -12.69 -41.51
N ARG A 259 7.00 -12.23 -40.37
CA ARG A 259 7.57 -10.88 -40.22
C ARG A 259 9.08 -10.98 -40.09
N HIS A 260 9.78 -10.69 -41.18
CA HIS A 260 11.24 -10.66 -41.20
C HIS A 260 11.76 -9.63 -40.20
N ASN A 261 12.61 -10.05 -39.26
CA ASN A 261 13.26 -9.19 -38.27
C ASN A 261 12.27 -8.36 -37.42
N ASP A 262 11.23 -9.00 -36.89
CA ASP A 262 10.32 -8.38 -35.92
C ASP A 262 11.03 -8.02 -34.60
N ARG A 263 12.05 -8.81 -34.23
CA ARG A 263 12.89 -8.63 -33.04
C ARG A 263 13.60 -7.26 -33.03
N GLU A 264 14.21 -6.89 -34.14
CA GLU A 264 14.93 -5.62 -34.33
C GLU A 264 13.97 -4.42 -34.27
N VAL A 265 12.75 -4.58 -34.80
CA VAL A 265 11.70 -3.55 -34.70
C VAL A 265 11.23 -3.42 -33.25
N ARG A 266 10.96 -4.53 -32.55
CA ARG A 266 10.57 -4.54 -31.12
C ARG A 266 11.64 -3.90 -30.24
N ALA A 267 12.91 -4.28 -30.41
CA ALA A 267 14.03 -3.68 -29.69
C ALA A 267 14.17 -2.18 -29.99
N THR A 268 13.92 -1.76 -31.24
CA THR A 268 13.91 -0.33 -31.61
C THR A 268 12.77 0.43 -30.95
N ILE A 269 11.54 -0.13 -30.93
CA ILE A 269 10.39 0.48 -30.25
C ILE A 269 10.66 0.62 -28.75
N LEU A 270 11.11 -0.45 -28.11
CA LEU A 270 11.39 -0.48 -26.68
C LEU A 270 12.50 0.52 -26.31
N ARG A 271 13.61 0.53 -27.05
CA ARG A 271 14.69 1.51 -26.86
C ARG A 271 14.18 2.94 -27.00
N VAL A 272 13.45 3.25 -28.08
CA VAL A 272 12.85 4.57 -28.31
C VAL A 272 11.96 4.98 -27.14
N ILE A 273 11.10 4.10 -26.63
CA ILE A 273 10.30 4.40 -25.43
C ILE A 273 11.21 4.70 -24.23
N THR A 274 12.19 3.84 -23.93
CA THR A 274 13.07 4.03 -22.77
C THR A 274 13.95 5.28 -22.87
N ASP A 275 14.35 5.70 -24.07
CA ASP A 275 15.13 6.91 -24.32
C ASP A 275 14.30 8.17 -23.96
N HIS A 276 13.01 8.22 -24.32
CA HIS A 276 12.09 9.33 -24.00
C HIS A 276 11.59 9.32 -22.55
N LEU A 277 11.89 8.27 -21.78
CA LEU A 277 11.62 8.16 -20.35
C LEU A 277 12.83 8.54 -19.47
N ARG A 278 14.01 8.85 -20.04
CA ARG A 278 15.17 9.27 -19.23
C ARG A 278 15.00 10.72 -18.72
N PRO A 279 15.54 11.10 -17.54
CA PRO A 279 15.34 12.43 -16.94
C PRO A 279 15.96 13.61 -17.71
N LYS A 280 16.71 13.33 -18.79
CA LYS A 280 17.35 14.31 -19.68
C LYS A 280 16.90 14.18 -21.14
N ALA A 281 15.78 13.48 -21.39
CA ALA A 281 15.21 13.37 -22.73
C ALA A 281 14.79 14.75 -23.26
N ALA A 282 15.08 15.04 -24.53
CA ALA A 282 14.72 16.32 -25.16
C ALA A 282 13.20 16.50 -25.27
N TYR A 283 12.49 15.40 -25.52
CA TYR A 283 11.03 15.27 -25.42
C TYR A 283 10.74 14.20 -24.38
N SER A 284 9.95 14.51 -23.35
CA SER A 284 9.62 13.53 -22.31
C SER A 284 8.28 12.87 -22.58
N TRP A 285 8.27 11.55 -22.57
CA TRP A 285 7.06 10.72 -22.62
C TRP A 285 6.65 10.24 -21.21
N SER A 286 7.24 10.80 -20.16
CA SER A 286 6.98 10.39 -18.76
C SER A 286 5.52 10.49 -18.33
N THR A 287 4.73 11.40 -18.91
CA THR A 287 3.35 11.69 -18.51
C THR A 287 2.25 10.93 -19.27
N VAL A 288 2.59 10.03 -20.20
CA VAL A 288 1.62 9.15 -20.87
C VAL A 288 1.51 7.80 -20.17
N ASP A 289 0.35 7.15 -20.30
CA ASP A 289 0.14 5.76 -19.87
C ASP A 289 0.86 4.81 -20.85
N PHE A 290 1.39 3.70 -20.33
CA PHE A 290 1.99 2.62 -21.12
C PHE A 290 1.27 1.30 -20.89
N ASP A 291 0.96 0.58 -21.97
CA ASP A 291 0.22 -0.68 -21.94
C ASP A 291 0.99 -1.80 -22.67
N PHE A 292 1.92 -2.42 -21.94
CA PHE A 292 2.72 -3.57 -22.34
C PHE A 292 2.10 -4.91 -21.89
N ARG A 293 0.82 -4.95 -21.47
CA ARG A 293 0.17 -6.20 -21.01
C ARG A 293 0.25 -7.29 -22.08
N THR A 294 0.63 -8.50 -21.69
CA THR A 294 0.93 -9.64 -22.58
C THR A 294 1.95 -9.36 -23.70
N ALA A 295 2.82 -8.36 -23.55
CA ALA A 295 3.95 -8.16 -24.46
C ALA A 295 5.11 -9.12 -24.15
N TYR A 296 5.86 -9.49 -25.18
CA TYR A 296 7.14 -10.20 -25.03
C TYR A 296 8.28 -9.19 -25.18
N LEU A 297 9.11 -9.05 -24.14
CA LEU A 297 10.13 -8.00 -23.98
C LEU A 297 11.51 -8.64 -23.73
N GLU A 298 12.42 -8.47 -24.68
CA GLU A 298 13.78 -9.00 -24.58
C GLU A 298 14.75 -7.96 -24.00
N ASN A 299 15.48 -8.30 -22.94
CA ASN A 299 16.54 -7.48 -22.32
C ASN A 299 16.13 -6.01 -22.06
N ALA A 300 14.95 -5.80 -21.48
CA ALA A 300 14.34 -4.48 -21.31
C ALA A 300 15.10 -3.61 -20.28
N ASP A 301 15.50 -2.39 -20.67
CA ASP A 301 16.23 -1.46 -19.81
C ASP A 301 15.45 -0.17 -19.51
N PHE A 302 14.58 -0.24 -18.51
CA PHE A 302 13.92 0.89 -17.87
C PHE A 302 14.75 1.52 -16.74
N SER A 303 16.05 1.21 -16.57
CA SER A 303 16.87 1.79 -15.49
C SER A 303 16.87 3.32 -15.53
N ARG A 304 16.60 3.98 -14.40
CA ARG A 304 16.44 5.45 -14.31
C ARG A 304 15.35 6.04 -15.22
N ALA A 305 14.37 5.24 -15.67
CA ALA A 305 13.19 5.75 -16.37
C ALA A 305 12.23 6.47 -15.41
N GLN A 306 11.53 7.50 -15.89
CA GLN A 306 10.51 8.24 -15.14
C GLN A 306 9.13 8.02 -15.76
N LEU A 307 8.29 7.24 -15.09
CA LEU A 307 6.91 6.93 -15.49
C LEU A 307 5.94 7.61 -14.53
N LEU A 308 5.47 8.80 -14.93
CA LEU A 308 4.50 9.61 -14.20
C LEU A 308 3.05 9.24 -14.59
N GLY A 309 2.84 8.70 -15.79
CA GLY A 309 1.64 7.96 -16.15
C GLY A 309 1.64 6.52 -15.61
N SER A 310 0.54 5.81 -15.82
CA SER A 310 0.39 4.41 -15.39
C SER A 310 1.22 3.48 -16.28
N ALA A 311 1.86 2.46 -15.71
CA ALA A 311 2.67 1.50 -16.46
C ALA A 311 2.14 0.07 -16.26
N ARG A 312 1.66 -0.56 -17.34
CA ARG A 312 1.01 -1.88 -17.28
C ARG A 312 1.82 -2.92 -18.01
N PHE A 313 2.31 -3.91 -17.27
CA PHE A 313 3.06 -5.07 -17.73
C PHE A 313 2.33 -6.39 -17.41
N GLY A 314 1.07 -6.32 -16.98
CA GLY A 314 0.35 -7.51 -16.52
C GLY A 314 0.26 -8.62 -17.58
N GLY A 315 0.59 -9.86 -17.19
CA GLY A 315 0.72 -11.00 -18.10
C GLY A 315 1.85 -10.92 -19.13
N ALA A 316 2.76 -9.94 -19.06
CA ALA A 316 3.90 -9.81 -19.97
C ALA A 316 5.03 -10.80 -19.64
N THR A 317 5.94 -11.02 -20.59
CA THR A 317 7.11 -11.86 -20.41
C THR A 317 8.39 -11.08 -20.68
N PHE A 318 9.27 -11.00 -19.69
CA PHE A 318 10.63 -10.49 -19.80
C PHE A 318 11.60 -11.67 -19.91
N SER A 319 12.19 -11.87 -21.09
CA SER A 319 12.88 -13.14 -21.40
C SER A 319 14.36 -13.20 -21.06
N GLY A 320 15.00 -12.03 -20.94
CA GLY A 320 16.34 -11.87 -20.43
C GLY A 320 16.30 -11.05 -19.14
N ASP A 321 17.40 -10.38 -18.82
CA ASP A 321 17.43 -9.45 -17.69
C ASP A 321 16.42 -8.30 -17.92
N ALA A 322 15.54 -8.06 -16.95
CA ALA A 322 14.68 -6.91 -16.90
C ALA A 322 15.26 -5.88 -15.93
N ARG A 323 15.56 -4.67 -16.39
CA ARG A 323 16.23 -3.65 -15.58
C ARG A 323 15.33 -2.44 -15.35
N PHE A 324 15.12 -2.13 -14.08
CA PHE A 324 14.36 -1.00 -13.53
C PHE A 324 15.17 -0.26 -12.44
N GLY A 325 16.47 -0.54 -12.32
CA GLY A 325 17.34 0.03 -11.29
C GLY A 325 17.29 1.56 -11.27
N SER A 326 17.02 2.13 -10.09
CA SER A 326 16.79 3.57 -9.88
C SER A 326 15.68 4.21 -10.75
N ALA A 327 14.72 3.43 -11.29
CA ALA A 327 13.56 3.98 -11.99
C ALA A 327 12.54 4.60 -11.02
N THR A 328 11.63 5.42 -11.54
CA THR A 328 10.57 6.07 -10.75
C THR A 328 9.22 5.89 -11.42
N PHE A 329 8.30 5.19 -10.73
CA PHE A 329 6.90 5.02 -11.09
C PHE A 329 6.05 5.90 -10.16
N ALA A 330 5.65 7.09 -10.62
CA ALA A 330 4.76 7.96 -9.86
C ALA A 330 3.27 7.70 -10.18
N GLY A 331 2.98 7.11 -11.35
CA GLY A 331 1.72 6.41 -11.59
C GLY A 331 1.75 4.98 -11.07
N ASN A 332 0.61 4.29 -11.09
CA ASN A 332 0.52 2.88 -10.68
C ASN A 332 1.31 1.98 -11.65
N ALA A 333 1.97 0.96 -11.08
CA ALA A 333 2.70 -0.06 -11.81
C ALA A 333 2.02 -1.43 -11.66
N GLU A 334 1.47 -1.94 -12.77
CA GLU A 334 0.68 -3.17 -12.84
C GLU A 334 1.52 -4.30 -13.48
N PHE A 335 2.20 -5.11 -12.66
CA PHE A 335 2.96 -6.32 -13.04
C PHE A 335 2.25 -7.62 -12.60
N ASP A 336 0.93 -7.59 -12.36
CA ASP A 336 0.17 -8.81 -12.03
C ASP A 336 0.27 -9.87 -13.15
N ASP A 337 0.41 -11.15 -12.80
CA ASP A 337 0.61 -12.28 -13.73
C ASP A 337 1.87 -12.19 -14.63
N VAL A 338 2.83 -11.29 -14.35
CA VAL A 338 4.05 -11.14 -15.17
C VAL A 338 5.00 -12.33 -15.01
N THR A 339 5.81 -12.62 -16.03
CA THR A 339 6.93 -13.57 -15.95
C THR A 339 8.26 -12.87 -16.24
N PHE A 340 9.23 -12.97 -15.33
CA PHE A 340 10.63 -12.62 -15.53
C PHE A 340 11.45 -13.91 -15.66
N SER A 341 11.83 -14.28 -16.88
CA SER A 341 12.62 -15.49 -17.17
C SER A 341 14.12 -15.31 -16.85
N GLY A 342 14.63 -14.08 -16.97
CA GLY A 342 15.95 -13.70 -16.48
C GLY A 342 15.88 -13.02 -15.11
N ASN A 343 16.95 -12.31 -14.72
CA ASN A 343 16.97 -11.59 -13.45
C ASN A 343 16.15 -10.28 -13.54
N ALA A 344 15.46 -9.93 -12.47
CA ALA A 344 14.64 -8.72 -12.36
C ALA A 344 15.31 -7.72 -11.40
N TRP A 345 15.88 -6.64 -11.97
CA TRP A 345 16.67 -5.64 -11.26
C TRP A 345 15.81 -4.40 -10.95
N PHE A 346 15.25 -4.34 -9.75
CA PHE A 346 14.47 -3.25 -9.17
C PHE A 346 15.24 -2.50 -8.06
N ASP A 347 16.58 -2.59 -8.04
CA ASP A 347 17.44 -1.95 -7.05
C ASP A 347 17.22 -0.41 -6.99
N SER A 348 17.03 0.12 -5.79
CA SER A 348 16.73 1.54 -5.55
C SER A 348 15.55 2.11 -6.37
N VAL A 349 14.63 1.26 -6.86
CA VAL A 349 13.42 1.73 -7.58
C VAL A 349 12.51 2.52 -6.63
N THR A 350 11.80 3.52 -7.16
CA THR A 350 10.77 4.27 -6.42
C THR A 350 9.39 4.03 -7.03
N PHE A 351 8.48 3.42 -6.28
CA PHE A 351 7.06 3.34 -6.60
C PHE A 351 6.29 4.32 -5.70
N SER A 352 5.86 5.47 -6.23
CA SER A 352 5.01 6.44 -5.50
C SER A 352 3.52 6.15 -5.69
N GLY A 353 3.14 5.47 -6.77
CA GLY A 353 1.83 4.83 -6.93
C GLY A 353 1.82 3.39 -6.40
N ASP A 354 0.71 2.68 -6.56
CA ASP A 354 0.62 1.27 -6.18
C ASP A 354 1.56 0.41 -7.04
N ALA A 355 2.24 -0.56 -6.41
CA ALA A 355 3.15 -1.51 -7.04
C ALA A 355 2.59 -2.93 -6.91
N ARG A 356 2.11 -3.49 -8.03
CA ARG A 356 1.35 -4.75 -8.05
C ARG A 356 2.10 -5.81 -8.83
N PHE A 357 2.34 -6.95 -8.21
CA PHE A 357 3.06 -8.13 -8.68
C PHE A 357 2.31 -9.42 -8.25
N GLY A 358 0.97 -9.38 -8.18
CA GLY A 358 0.19 -10.55 -7.79
C GLY A 358 0.36 -11.68 -8.81
N ASN A 359 0.51 -12.93 -8.36
CA ASN A 359 0.87 -14.08 -9.22
C ASN A 359 2.17 -13.92 -10.04
N ALA A 360 3.01 -12.91 -9.78
CA ALA A 360 4.21 -12.68 -10.57
C ALA A 360 5.22 -13.81 -10.42
N THR A 361 5.81 -14.26 -11.53
CA THR A 361 6.83 -15.32 -11.55
C THR A 361 8.20 -14.73 -11.84
N PHE A 362 9.13 -14.87 -10.90
CA PHE A 362 10.54 -14.51 -11.04
C PHE A 362 11.37 -15.80 -11.15
N SER A 363 11.83 -16.15 -12.35
CA SER A 363 12.59 -17.38 -12.62
C SER A 363 14.08 -17.24 -12.32
N GLY A 364 14.63 -16.03 -12.44
CA GLY A 364 15.97 -15.67 -11.95
C GLY A 364 15.88 -14.74 -10.73
N ASN A 365 17.04 -14.22 -10.31
CA ASN A 365 17.17 -13.36 -9.14
C ASN A 365 16.23 -12.14 -9.21
N ALA A 366 15.51 -11.85 -8.12
CA ALA A 366 14.61 -10.70 -8.00
C ALA A 366 15.18 -9.73 -6.96
N ARG A 367 15.62 -8.54 -7.40
CA ARG A 367 16.36 -7.61 -6.54
C ARG A 367 15.63 -6.28 -6.38
N PHE A 368 15.16 -6.00 -5.18
CA PHE A 368 14.48 -4.78 -4.72
C PHE A 368 15.27 -4.05 -3.61
N ASP A 369 16.57 -4.33 -3.44
CA ASP A 369 17.41 -3.69 -2.42
C ASP A 369 17.33 -2.16 -2.47
N GLY A 370 17.11 -1.52 -1.32
CA GLY A 370 16.94 -0.08 -1.19
C GLY A 370 15.71 0.51 -1.92
N ALA A 371 14.78 -0.32 -2.42
CA ALA A 371 13.58 0.16 -3.07
C ALA A 371 12.67 0.95 -2.12
N THR A 372 11.99 1.97 -2.64
CA THR A 372 11.00 2.76 -1.90
C THR A 372 9.63 2.54 -2.51
N LEU A 373 8.70 1.97 -1.73
CA LEU A 373 7.34 1.63 -2.15
C LEU A 373 6.34 2.41 -1.28
N SER A 374 5.91 3.58 -1.77
CA SER A 374 5.06 4.51 -1.04
C SER A 374 3.56 4.27 -1.24
N GLY A 375 3.16 3.67 -2.36
CA GLY A 375 1.82 3.11 -2.55
C GLY A 375 1.73 1.66 -2.05
N ASP A 376 0.56 1.02 -2.18
CA ASP A 376 0.39 -0.38 -1.77
C ASP A 376 1.34 -1.30 -2.55
N ALA A 377 2.08 -2.14 -1.84
CA ALA A 377 3.01 -3.11 -2.44
C ALA A 377 2.42 -4.53 -2.33
N ARG A 378 2.15 -5.16 -3.47
CA ARG A 378 1.40 -6.43 -3.51
C ARG A 378 2.13 -7.50 -4.32
N PHE A 379 2.64 -8.49 -3.61
CA PHE A 379 3.25 -9.72 -4.11
C PHE A 379 2.46 -10.94 -3.60
N ASP A 380 1.16 -10.77 -3.33
CA ASP A 380 0.26 -11.89 -3.00
C ASP A 380 0.35 -12.97 -4.09
N ASP A 381 0.50 -14.24 -3.70
CA ASP A 381 0.66 -15.41 -4.57
C ASP A 381 1.85 -15.36 -5.58
N ALA A 382 2.81 -14.44 -5.40
CA ALA A 382 4.00 -14.35 -6.24
C ALA A 382 4.99 -15.51 -6.00
N THR A 383 5.71 -15.94 -7.04
CA THR A 383 6.70 -17.01 -7.00
C THR A 383 8.09 -16.49 -7.34
N PHE A 384 9.04 -16.66 -6.41
CA PHE A 384 10.46 -16.36 -6.58
C PHE A 384 11.25 -17.68 -6.62
N ALA A 385 11.70 -18.09 -7.80
CA ALA A 385 12.36 -19.37 -8.02
C ALA A 385 13.84 -19.38 -7.58
N ASP A 386 14.49 -18.23 -7.62
CA ASP A 386 15.88 -17.99 -7.20
C ASP A 386 15.91 -16.93 -6.08
N HIS A 387 17.07 -16.36 -5.74
CA HIS A 387 17.23 -15.40 -4.65
C HIS A 387 16.32 -14.17 -4.82
N ALA A 388 15.56 -13.85 -3.76
CA ALA A 388 14.71 -12.68 -3.66
C ALA A 388 15.27 -11.71 -2.61
N ALA A 389 15.84 -10.59 -3.04
CA ALA A 389 16.50 -9.62 -2.18
C ALA A 389 15.69 -8.32 -2.10
N PHE A 390 15.41 -7.86 -0.89
CA PHE A 390 14.69 -6.63 -0.56
C PHE A 390 15.48 -5.81 0.50
N ALA A 391 16.79 -6.04 0.65
CA ALA A 391 17.55 -5.53 1.79
C ALA A 391 17.51 -3.99 1.86
N GLY A 392 17.22 -3.44 3.05
CA GLY A 392 17.05 -2.00 3.25
C GLY A 392 15.88 -1.36 2.48
N ALA A 393 14.94 -2.13 1.93
CA ALA A 393 13.76 -1.57 1.25
C ALA A 393 12.75 -0.96 2.25
N ASN A 394 12.06 0.09 1.82
CA ASN A 394 11.07 0.83 2.60
C ASN A 394 9.68 0.73 1.97
N PHE A 395 8.77 0.06 2.67
CA PHE A 395 7.36 -0.04 2.35
C PHE A 395 6.57 0.95 3.21
N SER A 396 6.16 2.09 2.63
CA SER A 396 5.48 3.16 3.38
C SER A 396 3.99 2.91 3.59
N ALA A 397 3.37 2.11 2.72
CA ALA A 397 1.98 1.65 2.82
C ALA A 397 1.91 0.15 3.18
N ASP A 398 0.76 -0.51 2.95
CA ASP A 398 0.62 -1.95 3.21
C ASP A 398 1.50 -2.78 2.25
N ALA A 399 2.27 -3.69 2.83
CA ALA A 399 3.10 -4.65 2.11
C ALA A 399 2.49 -6.05 2.21
N ARG A 400 2.33 -6.74 1.08
CA ARG A 400 1.63 -8.02 1.00
C ARG A 400 2.43 -9.04 0.22
N PHE A 401 2.58 -10.22 0.81
CA PHE A 401 3.27 -11.40 0.32
C PHE A 401 2.48 -12.66 0.73
N GLY A 402 1.16 -12.55 0.95
CA GLY A 402 0.33 -13.68 1.38
C GLY A 402 0.29 -14.75 0.29
N GLY A 403 0.46 -16.02 0.65
CA GLY A 403 0.60 -17.12 -0.33
C GLY A 403 1.87 -17.10 -1.18
N ALA A 404 2.75 -16.11 -1.04
CA ALA A 404 3.96 -16.00 -1.84
C ALA A 404 4.94 -17.16 -1.56
N THR A 405 5.60 -17.65 -2.61
CA THR A 405 6.55 -18.76 -2.54
C THR A 405 7.96 -18.27 -2.87
N PHE A 406 8.89 -18.45 -1.94
CA PHE A 406 10.31 -18.15 -2.08
C PHE A 406 11.10 -19.46 -2.11
N ALA A 407 11.42 -19.96 -3.31
CA ALA A 407 12.16 -21.21 -3.48
C ALA A 407 13.66 -21.04 -3.20
N GLY A 408 14.24 -19.92 -3.64
CA GLY A 408 15.56 -19.46 -3.22
C GLY A 408 15.55 -18.82 -1.82
N ALA A 409 16.71 -18.33 -1.37
CA ALA A 409 16.79 -17.54 -0.13
C ALA A 409 16.08 -16.19 -0.29
N ALA A 410 15.46 -15.69 0.77
CA ALA A 410 14.73 -14.43 0.79
C ALA A 410 15.36 -13.44 1.80
N GLY A 411 15.87 -12.31 1.30
CA GLY A 411 16.53 -11.27 2.10
C GLY A 411 15.64 -10.06 2.35
N PHE A 412 15.20 -9.87 3.58
CA PHE A 412 14.46 -8.72 4.10
C PHE A 412 15.25 -8.00 5.23
N GLY A 413 16.55 -8.24 5.35
CA GLY A 413 17.39 -7.58 6.36
C GLY A 413 17.35 -6.06 6.25
N GLU A 414 17.33 -5.38 7.40
CA GLU A 414 17.21 -3.91 7.53
C GLU A 414 15.96 -3.29 6.83
N THR A 415 14.96 -4.09 6.41
CA THR A 415 13.74 -3.55 5.78
C THR A 415 12.89 -2.73 6.75
N THR A 416 12.17 -1.74 6.21
CA THR A 416 11.19 -0.96 6.97
C THR A 416 9.78 -1.14 6.40
N PHE A 417 8.90 -1.76 7.19
CA PHE A 417 7.46 -1.89 6.92
C PHE A 417 6.68 -0.87 7.76
N SER A 418 6.37 0.28 7.16
CA SER A 418 5.63 1.36 7.83
C SER A 418 4.15 1.03 7.96
N GLY A 419 3.55 0.50 6.88
CA GLY A 419 2.20 -0.07 6.88
C GLY A 419 2.18 -1.51 7.41
N ASN A 420 1.06 -2.22 7.22
CA ASN A 420 0.96 -3.60 7.68
C ASN A 420 1.73 -4.53 6.74
N ALA A 421 2.57 -5.41 7.30
CA ALA A 421 3.26 -6.47 6.56
C ALA A 421 2.47 -7.77 6.68
N ARG A 422 2.12 -8.40 5.54
CA ARG A 422 1.34 -9.65 5.49
C ARG A 422 2.06 -10.74 4.71
N PHE A 423 2.57 -11.73 5.42
CA PHE A 423 3.13 -12.99 4.93
C PHE A 423 2.22 -14.18 5.32
N ASP A 424 0.94 -13.94 5.60
CA ASP A 424 -0.02 -15.01 5.95
C ASP A 424 -0.06 -16.07 4.83
N GLY A 425 0.23 -17.34 5.15
CA GLY A 425 0.27 -18.43 4.19
C GLY A 425 1.47 -18.46 3.23
N ALA A 426 2.49 -17.61 3.42
CA ALA A 426 3.69 -17.63 2.57
C ALA A 426 4.56 -18.88 2.83
N THR A 427 5.36 -19.29 1.86
CA THR A 427 6.29 -20.42 1.97
C THR A 427 7.71 -20.00 1.58
N PHE A 428 8.67 -20.25 2.47
CA PHE A 428 10.09 -19.98 2.29
C PHE A 428 10.85 -21.32 2.28
N THR A 429 11.24 -21.77 1.10
CA THR A 429 11.99 -23.03 0.93
C THR A 429 13.48 -22.83 1.21
N GLY A 430 14.05 -21.70 0.78
CA GLY A 430 15.36 -21.24 1.22
C GLY A 430 15.30 -20.46 2.53
N ASN A 431 16.46 -20.04 3.04
CA ASN A 431 16.55 -19.24 4.26
C ASN A 431 15.84 -17.89 4.11
N ALA A 432 15.15 -17.45 5.16
CA ALA A 432 14.46 -16.18 5.23
C ALA A 432 15.14 -15.26 6.27
N HIS A 433 15.62 -14.10 5.82
CA HIS A 433 16.44 -13.20 6.61
C HIS A 433 15.71 -11.87 6.86
N PHE A 434 15.13 -11.69 8.04
CA PHE A 434 14.54 -10.44 8.53
C PHE A 434 15.41 -9.79 9.62
N ASP A 435 16.70 -10.13 9.66
CA ASP A 435 17.71 -9.61 10.58
C ASP A 435 17.67 -8.06 10.61
N GLY A 436 17.43 -7.45 11.77
CA GLY A 436 17.30 -5.98 11.93
C GLY A 436 16.08 -5.32 11.25
N ALA A 437 15.11 -6.08 10.73
CA ALA A 437 13.93 -5.52 10.08
C ALA A 437 13.00 -4.79 11.05
N THR A 438 12.39 -3.69 10.61
CA THR A 438 11.49 -2.83 11.40
C THR A 438 10.06 -2.87 10.87
N PHE A 439 9.12 -3.33 11.70
CA PHE A 439 7.69 -3.42 11.41
C PHE A 439 6.91 -2.45 12.31
N THR A 440 6.55 -1.26 11.79
CA THR A 440 5.76 -0.29 12.58
C THR A 440 4.26 -0.51 12.45
N GLY A 441 3.80 -1.07 11.33
CA GLY A 441 2.44 -1.62 11.21
C GLY A 441 2.36 -3.05 11.76
N ASN A 442 1.16 -3.66 11.73
CA ASN A 442 1.01 -5.05 12.21
C ASN A 442 1.80 -5.99 11.29
N ALA A 443 2.63 -6.86 11.88
CA ALA A 443 3.29 -7.96 11.19
C ALA A 443 2.44 -9.22 11.30
N ARG A 444 2.22 -9.92 10.17
CA ARG A 444 1.45 -11.16 10.11
C ARG A 444 2.21 -12.22 9.34
N PHE A 445 2.41 -13.36 9.99
CA PHE A 445 3.13 -14.54 9.56
C PHE A 445 2.31 -15.80 9.93
N ARG A 446 0.98 -15.72 9.94
CA ARG A 446 0.14 -16.88 10.30
C ARG A 446 0.12 -17.92 9.19
N ASN A 447 0.13 -19.20 9.55
CA ASN A 447 0.15 -20.31 8.60
C ASN A 447 1.34 -20.21 7.59
N VAL A 448 2.39 -19.46 7.93
CA VAL A 448 3.62 -19.37 7.15
C VAL A 448 4.41 -20.68 7.30
N THR A 449 5.14 -21.09 6.27
CA THR A 449 6.08 -22.21 6.36
C THR A 449 7.49 -21.74 6.03
N PHE A 450 8.42 -21.87 6.98
CA PHE A 450 9.86 -21.67 6.78
C PHE A 450 10.54 -23.04 6.74
N SER A 451 10.81 -23.56 5.53
CA SER A 451 11.51 -24.84 5.35
C SER A 451 13.02 -24.68 5.54
N GLY A 452 13.58 -23.54 5.11
CA GLY A 452 14.92 -23.10 5.48
C GLY A 452 14.91 -22.32 6.80
N ASN A 453 16.10 -21.89 7.26
CA ASN A 453 16.22 -21.16 8.52
C ASN A 453 15.57 -19.77 8.41
N ALA A 454 14.87 -19.35 9.45
CA ALA A 454 14.22 -18.05 9.53
C ALA A 454 14.87 -17.19 10.63
N ARG A 455 15.38 -16.02 10.28
CA ARG A 455 15.97 -15.08 11.24
C ARG A 455 15.20 -13.79 11.32
N PHE A 456 15.01 -13.33 12.55
CA PHE A 456 14.42 -12.06 12.96
C PHE A 456 15.32 -11.42 14.05
N ASP A 457 16.61 -11.77 14.06
CA ASP A 457 17.54 -11.35 15.09
C ASP A 457 17.72 -9.82 15.04
N GLY A 458 17.58 -9.14 16.17
CA GLY A 458 17.51 -7.68 16.29
C GLY A 458 16.29 -7.01 15.62
N ALA A 459 15.30 -7.77 15.12
CA ALA A 459 14.12 -7.18 14.47
C ALA A 459 13.21 -6.45 15.47
N THR A 460 12.57 -5.37 15.02
CA THR A 460 11.71 -4.51 15.84
C THR A 460 10.26 -4.53 15.35
N PHE A 461 9.35 -4.98 16.19
CA PHE A 461 7.90 -5.01 15.94
C PHE A 461 7.20 -3.97 16.82
N SER A 462 6.95 -2.76 16.27
CA SER A 462 6.34 -1.65 17.03
C SER A 462 4.83 -1.83 17.25
N ALA A 463 4.19 -2.69 16.47
CA ALA A 463 2.80 -3.10 16.62
C ALA A 463 2.70 -4.63 16.76
N ASN A 464 1.49 -5.19 16.71
CA ASN A 464 1.28 -6.61 16.98
C ASN A 464 1.97 -7.51 15.94
N ALA A 465 2.71 -8.52 16.41
CA ALA A 465 3.33 -9.57 15.59
C ALA A 465 2.56 -10.89 15.77
N ARG A 466 2.30 -11.62 14.67
CA ARG A 466 1.43 -12.81 14.69
C ARG A 466 2.02 -13.95 13.87
N PHE A 467 2.61 -14.90 14.57
CA PHE A 467 3.16 -16.16 14.07
C PHE A 467 2.31 -17.37 14.47
N GLY A 468 1.07 -17.17 14.96
CA GLY A 468 0.16 -18.27 15.27
C GLY A 468 -0.09 -19.17 14.04
N ASP A 469 -0.13 -20.47 14.26
CA ASP A 469 -0.13 -21.52 13.22
C ASP A 469 1.11 -21.53 12.30
N ALA A 470 2.20 -20.80 12.60
CA ALA A 470 3.43 -20.85 11.79
C ALA A 470 4.18 -22.18 11.94
N THR A 471 4.83 -22.61 10.86
CA THR A 471 5.73 -23.78 10.87
C THR A 471 7.15 -23.35 10.52
N PHE A 472 8.08 -23.57 11.44
CA PHE A 472 9.52 -23.43 11.24
C PHE A 472 10.11 -24.84 11.18
N VAL A 473 10.67 -25.24 10.04
CA VAL A 473 11.30 -26.55 9.84
C VAL A 473 12.81 -26.45 10.04
N GLY A 474 13.43 -25.41 9.49
CA GLY A 474 14.78 -24.97 9.86
C GLY A 474 14.78 -24.16 11.16
N ASP A 475 15.97 -23.70 11.56
CA ASP A 475 16.16 -22.98 12.82
C ASP A 475 15.48 -21.59 12.79
N ALA A 476 14.96 -21.15 13.93
CA ALA A 476 14.21 -19.91 14.09
C ALA A 476 14.92 -18.95 15.07
N GLY A 477 15.55 -17.90 14.55
CA GLY A 477 16.21 -16.85 15.33
C GLY A 477 15.31 -15.64 15.59
N PHE A 478 15.22 -15.23 16.84
CA PHE A 478 14.58 -14.02 17.36
C PHE A 478 15.45 -13.38 18.46
N GLY A 479 16.78 -13.60 18.44
CA GLY A 479 17.70 -13.05 19.43
C GLY A 479 17.73 -11.52 19.37
N ASP A 480 17.85 -10.84 20.52
CA ASP A 480 17.78 -9.36 20.64
C ASP A 480 16.48 -8.72 20.07
N ALA A 481 15.47 -9.51 19.65
CA ALA A 481 14.28 -8.99 18.97
C ALA A 481 13.35 -8.22 19.92
N THR A 482 12.83 -7.08 19.47
CA THR A 482 12.00 -6.18 20.29
C THR A 482 10.55 -6.19 19.81
N PHE A 483 9.65 -6.70 20.65
CA PHE A 483 8.21 -6.79 20.42
C PHE A 483 7.47 -5.78 21.29
N ALA A 484 7.20 -4.59 20.76
CA ALA A 484 6.50 -3.53 21.51
C ALA A 484 4.99 -3.76 21.61
N GLY A 485 4.40 -4.42 20.60
CA GLY A 485 2.98 -4.83 20.59
C GLY A 485 2.78 -6.26 21.09
N ASN A 486 1.51 -6.69 21.19
CA ASN A 486 1.18 -8.06 21.56
C ASN A 486 1.67 -9.05 20.49
N THR A 487 2.28 -10.14 20.94
CA THR A 487 2.91 -11.15 20.10
C THR A 487 2.30 -12.52 20.36
N GLY A 488 2.00 -13.26 19.29
CA GLY A 488 1.37 -14.58 19.39
C GLY A 488 2.01 -15.60 18.46
N PHE A 489 2.54 -16.67 19.05
CA PHE A 489 3.07 -17.90 18.48
C PHE A 489 2.13 -19.10 18.79
N ASP A 490 0.86 -18.85 19.09
CA ASP A 490 -0.12 -19.87 19.46
C ASP A 490 -0.24 -20.97 18.39
N SER A 491 -0.20 -22.23 18.80
CA SER A 491 -0.13 -23.41 17.91
C SER A 491 1.00 -23.39 16.87
N ALA A 492 2.03 -22.54 17.01
CA ALA A 492 3.20 -22.57 16.13
C ALA A 492 4.03 -23.85 16.38
N THR A 493 4.69 -24.33 15.33
CA THR A 493 5.54 -25.52 15.36
C THR A 493 6.97 -25.17 14.95
N PHE A 494 7.93 -25.41 15.84
CA PHE A 494 9.36 -25.25 15.63
C PHE A 494 10.01 -26.63 15.58
N SER A 495 10.56 -27.01 14.43
CA SER A 495 11.15 -28.34 14.19
C SER A 495 12.67 -28.34 14.36
N GLY A 496 13.33 -27.27 13.89
CA GLY A 496 14.71 -26.93 14.24
C GLY A 496 14.79 -26.21 15.59
N ASP A 497 15.96 -25.67 15.91
CA ASP A 497 16.19 -24.96 17.16
C ASP A 497 15.56 -23.56 17.12
N ALA A 498 15.09 -23.06 18.28
CA ALA A 498 14.33 -21.81 18.39
C ALA A 498 14.94 -20.88 19.46
N GLU A 499 15.50 -19.76 19.03
CA GLU A 499 16.27 -18.86 19.90
C GLU A 499 15.58 -17.49 20.05
N PHE A 500 15.25 -17.15 21.30
CA PHE A 500 14.67 -15.87 21.74
C PHE A 500 15.55 -15.20 22.81
N GLY A 501 16.86 -15.48 22.80
CA GLY A 501 17.82 -14.92 23.77
C GLY A 501 17.82 -13.38 23.76
N GLU A 502 17.82 -12.76 24.93
CA GLU A 502 17.74 -11.30 25.15
C GLU A 502 16.50 -10.61 24.50
N ALA A 503 15.55 -11.37 23.95
CA ALA A 503 14.37 -10.82 23.29
C ALA A 503 13.45 -10.09 24.30
N THR A 504 12.92 -8.93 23.88
CA THR A 504 12.12 -8.05 24.74
C THR A 504 10.66 -7.99 24.27
N PHE A 505 9.76 -8.58 25.05
CA PHE A 505 8.32 -8.56 24.85
C PHE A 505 7.67 -7.51 25.78
N SER A 506 7.29 -6.36 25.22
CA SER A 506 6.63 -5.28 25.96
C SER A 506 5.11 -5.43 26.03
N GLY A 507 4.50 -5.96 24.96
CA GLY A 507 3.10 -6.42 24.97
C GLY A 507 2.99 -7.85 25.50
N SER A 508 1.76 -8.36 25.61
CA SER A 508 1.53 -9.76 26.01
C SER A 508 2.14 -10.71 24.98
N ALA A 509 2.79 -11.79 25.44
CA ALA A 509 3.44 -12.78 24.60
C ALA A 509 2.80 -14.16 24.81
N GLU A 510 2.07 -14.65 23.82
CA GLU A 510 1.42 -15.97 23.88
C GLU A 510 2.14 -16.98 22.96
N PHE A 511 2.33 -18.18 23.48
CA PHE A 511 2.89 -19.38 22.86
C PHE A 511 1.94 -20.57 23.18
N GLY A 512 0.64 -20.31 23.26
CA GLY A 512 -0.35 -21.25 23.75
C GLY A 512 -0.43 -22.51 22.88
N ASP A 513 -0.34 -23.68 23.51
CA ASP A 513 -0.34 -25.00 22.86
C ASP A 513 0.69 -25.14 21.70
N ALA A 514 1.75 -24.32 21.69
CA ALA A 514 2.85 -24.36 20.70
C ALA A 514 3.77 -25.58 20.88
N THR A 515 4.44 -26.02 19.81
CA THR A 515 5.34 -27.18 19.82
C THR A 515 6.76 -26.81 19.41
N PHE A 516 7.72 -27.14 20.27
CA PHE A 516 9.15 -26.98 20.04
C PHE A 516 9.81 -28.37 20.05
N ALA A 517 10.32 -28.81 18.89
CA ALA A 517 10.96 -30.12 18.74
C ALA A 517 12.49 -30.03 18.91
N GLY A 518 13.11 -28.97 18.36
CA GLY A 518 14.51 -28.63 18.64
C GLY A 518 14.70 -28.03 20.02
N ASN A 519 15.94 -27.63 20.32
CA ASN A 519 16.27 -26.89 21.54
C ASN A 519 15.59 -25.52 21.53
N THR A 520 15.29 -24.95 22.71
CA THR A 520 14.67 -23.62 22.79
C THR A 520 15.33 -22.75 23.84
N GLY A 521 15.75 -21.54 23.44
CA GLY A 521 16.37 -20.56 24.33
C GLY A 521 15.50 -19.31 24.53
N PHE A 522 15.23 -18.97 25.78
CA PHE A 522 14.69 -17.69 26.25
C PHE A 522 15.66 -17.04 27.25
N GLY A 523 16.96 -17.31 27.14
CA GLY A 523 17.97 -16.80 28.07
C GLY A 523 18.02 -15.26 28.07
N GLY A 524 17.95 -14.63 29.24
CA GLY A 524 17.87 -13.16 29.37
C GLY A 524 16.58 -12.51 28.85
N ALA A 525 15.65 -13.27 28.24
CA ALA A 525 14.46 -12.72 27.61
C ALA A 525 13.56 -11.99 28.62
N THR A 526 13.08 -10.80 28.25
CA THR A 526 12.29 -9.92 29.13
C THR A 526 10.84 -9.87 28.68
N PHE A 527 9.94 -10.32 29.54
CA PHE A 527 8.48 -10.28 29.38
C PHE A 527 7.91 -9.21 30.32
N ALA A 528 7.71 -7.99 29.80
CA ALA A 528 7.23 -6.85 30.59
C ALA A 528 5.71 -6.87 30.83
N SER A 529 4.98 -7.75 30.15
CA SER A 529 3.54 -8.02 30.32
C SER A 529 3.31 -9.51 30.56
N ASP A 530 2.07 -9.98 30.48
CA ASP A 530 1.73 -11.39 30.66
C ASP A 530 2.39 -12.27 29.57
N ALA A 531 2.93 -13.41 30.00
CA ALA A 531 3.57 -14.41 29.15
C ALA A 531 2.83 -15.76 29.29
N GLY A 532 2.27 -16.24 28.18
CA GLY A 532 1.48 -17.47 28.15
C GLY A 532 2.16 -18.58 27.37
N PHE A 533 2.60 -19.63 28.04
CA PHE A 533 3.09 -20.88 27.43
C PHE A 533 2.06 -22.02 27.56
N GLY A 534 0.87 -21.74 28.08
CA GLY A 534 -0.08 -22.75 28.53
C GLY A 534 -0.37 -23.86 27.51
N GLY A 535 -0.03 -25.11 27.86
CA GLY A 535 -0.18 -26.30 27.03
C GLY A 535 0.94 -26.56 26.01
N ALA A 536 1.93 -25.68 25.90
CA ALA A 536 3.06 -25.86 24.99
C ALA A 536 3.87 -27.14 25.29
N THR A 537 4.56 -27.66 24.28
CA THR A 537 5.42 -28.84 24.39
C THR A 537 6.84 -28.52 23.93
N PHE A 538 7.81 -28.79 24.81
CA PHE A 538 9.24 -28.75 24.53
C PHE A 538 9.77 -30.19 24.52
N ALA A 539 10.06 -30.72 23.33
CA ALA A 539 10.47 -32.11 23.15
C ALA A 539 11.96 -32.33 23.43
N SER A 540 12.78 -31.30 23.20
CA SER A 540 14.21 -31.24 23.56
C SER A 540 14.43 -30.27 24.74
N ASP A 541 15.65 -29.78 24.93
CA ASP A 541 16.03 -28.98 26.09
C ASP A 541 15.56 -27.51 25.97
N ALA A 542 15.11 -26.92 27.09
CA ALA A 542 14.50 -25.58 27.14
C ALA A 542 15.17 -24.66 28.19
N GLY A 543 15.84 -23.60 27.74
CA GLY A 543 16.47 -22.59 28.59
C GLY A 543 15.60 -21.37 28.82
N PHE A 544 15.45 -20.95 30.07
CA PHE A 544 14.84 -19.68 30.52
C PHE A 544 15.78 -18.95 31.49
N GLY A 545 17.10 -19.23 31.42
CA GLY A 545 18.07 -18.73 32.40
C GLY A 545 18.20 -17.21 32.34
N GLY A 546 18.06 -16.53 33.48
CA GLY A 546 18.03 -15.06 33.54
C GLY A 546 16.79 -14.40 32.93
N ALA A 547 15.80 -15.16 32.46
CA ALA A 547 14.57 -14.60 31.89
C ALA A 547 13.78 -13.82 32.96
N THR A 548 13.20 -12.68 32.59
CA THR A 548 12.50 -11.78 33.51
C THR A 548 11.02 -11.70 33.14
N PHE A 549 10.15 -12.19 34.02
CA PHE A 549 8.70 -12.15 33.91
C PHE A 549 8.14 -11.08 34.86
N THR A 550 7.76 -9.92 34.30
CA THR A 550 7.16 -8.80 35.04
C THR A 550 5.64 -8.96 35.18
N GLY A 551 4.98 -9.51 34.17
CA GLY A 551 3.56 -9.87 34.20
C GLY A 551 3.32 -11.33 34.62
N THR A 552 2.09 -11.81 34.42
CA THR A 552 1.66 -13.17 34.78
C THR A 552 2.35 -14.20 33.88
N ALA A 553 3.02 -15.20 34.47
CA ALA A 553 3.73 -16.25 33.73
C ALA A 553 2.96 -17.59 33.76
N ARG A 554 2.28 -17.95 32.67
CA ARG A 554 1.39 -19.12 32.57
C ARG A 554 2.06 -20.30 31.85
N PHE A 555 2.67 -21.21 32.61
CA PHE A 555 3.17 -22.52 32.16
C PHE A 555 2.18 -23.67 32.47
N ASP A 556 0.90 -23.36 32.66
CA ASP A 556 -0.17 -24.34 32.90
C ASP A 556 -0.18 -25.43 31.82
N ARG A 557 -0.27 -26.70 32.21
CA ARG A 557 -0.31 -27.87 31.29
C ARG A 557 0.92 -28.05 30.39
N VAL A 558 2.00 -27.28 30.54
CA VAL A 558 3.20 -27.38 29.68
C VAL A 558 3.88 -28.74 29.83
N ASN A 559 4.47 -29.23 28.74
CA ASN A 559 5.20 -30.48 28.68
C ASN A 559 6.69 -30.25 28.38
N PHE A 560 7.54 -30.36 29.40
CA PHE A 560 9.00 -30.34 29.28
C PHE A 560 9.54 -31.77 29.25
N ALA A 561 9.84 -32.28 28.05
CA ALA A 561 10.37 -33.63 27.87
C ALA A 561 11.89 -33.70 28.06
N GLY A 562 12.63 -32.69 27.57
CA GLY A 562 14.06 -32.51 27.81
C GLY A 562 14.39 -31.88 29.15
N ASN A 563 15.63 -31.42 29.30
CA ASN A 563 16.07 -30.63 30.44
C ASN A 563 15.45 -29.23 30.41
N THR A 564 15.39 -28.56 31.56
CA THR A 564 14.83 -27.20 31.65
C THR A 564 15.57 -26.36 32.67
N TRP A 565 15.90 -25.12 32.34
CA TRP A 565 16.68 -24.23 33.22
C TRP A 565 16.01 -22.88 33.40
N PHE A 566 15.40 -22.66 34.56
CA PHE A 566 14.95 -21.35 35.05
C PHE A 566 16.02 -20.71 35.97
N GLY A 567 17.30 -21.04 35.76
CA GLY A 567 18.38 -20.59 36.63
C GLY A 567 18.54 -19.06 36.60
N SER A 568 18.59 -18.42 37.76
CA SER A 568 18.57 -16.94 37.88
C SER A 568 17.38 -16.24 37.21
N ALA A 569 16.31 -16.95 36.84
CA ALA A 569 15.10 -16.35 36.26
C ALA A 569 14.31 -15.57 37.34
N THR A 570 13.59 -14.52 36.95
CA THR A 570 12.82 -13.64 37.85
C THR A 570 11.34 -13.70 37.54
N PHE A 571 10.52 -14.02 38.54
CA PHE A 571 9.05 -14.03 38.49
C PHE A 571 8.51 -12.95 39.44
N ALA A 572 8.31 -11.73 38.94
CA ALA A 572 7.93 -10.59 39.78
C ALA A 572 6.45 -10.62 40.21
N ALA A 573 5.59 -11.28 39.42
CA ALA A 573 4.15 -11.39 39.62
C ALA A 573 3.72 -12.87 39.84
N GLU A 574 2.48 -13.20 39.51
CA GLU A 574 1.95 -14.57 39.60
C GLU A 574 2.55 -15.48 38.51
N ALA A 575 2.97 -16.69 38.89
CA ALA A 575 3.41 -17.73 37.96
C ALA A 575 2.68 -19.04 38.21
N ARG A 576 2.30 -19.74 37.13
CA ARG A 576 1.56 -21.01 37.19
C ARG A 576 2.29 -22.09 36.42
N PHE A 577 2.58 -23.19 37.10
CA PHE A 577 3.06 -24.45 36.55
C PHE A 577 2.03 -25.56 36.81
N ASP A 578 0.75 -25.18 36.91
CA ASP A 578 -0.35 -26.09 37.23
C ASP A 578 -0.47 -27.19 36.17
N ARG A 579 -0.46 -28.46 36.58
CA ARG A 579 -0.48 -29.62 35.67
C ARG A 579 0.70 -29.71 34.69
N VAL A 580 1.85 -29.09 35.00
CA VAL A 580 3.08 -29.23 34.22
C VAL A 580 3.59 -30.68 34.18
N THR A 581 4.28 -31.06 33.11
CA THR A 581 5.09 -32.27 33.02
C THR A 581 6.56 -31.85 33.04
N PHE A 582 7.32 -32.25 34.07
CA PHE A 582 8.78 -32.23 34.01
C PHE A 582 9.28 -33.67 33.90
N ALA A 583 9.86 -34.04 32.75
CA ALA A 583 10.42 -35.37 32.52
C ALA A 583 11.96 -35.42 32.58
N GLY A 584 12.64 -34.40 32.04
CA GLY A 584 14.09 -34.23 32.18
C GLY A 584 14.50 -33.46 33.44
N ASN A 585 15.78 -33.06 33.52
CA ASN A 585 16.31 -32.27 34.63
C ASN A 585 15.82 -30.82 34.54
N ALA A 586 14.80 -30.48 35.34
CA ALA A 586 14.36 -29.11 35.56
C ALA A 586 15.11 -28.47 36.74
N ARG A 587 15.59 -27.23 36.59
CA ARG A 587 16.29 -26.48 37.64
C ARG A 587 15.79 -25.05 37.79
N PHE A 588 15.70 -24.62 39.04
CA PHE A 588 15.32 -23.27 39.48
C PHE A 588 16.37 -22.73 40.46
N ASP A 589 17.65 -23.03 40.18
CA ASP A 589 18.79 -22.62 41.00
C ASP A 589 18.97 -21.08 40.88
N GLU A 590 19.09 -20.36 41.99
CA GLU A 590 19.13 -18.89 42.09
C GLU A 590 17.90 -18.14 41.52
N ALA A 591 16.76 -18.81 41.28
CA ALA A 591 15.55 -18.18 40.73
C ALA A 591 14.84 -17.26 41.75
N ASP A 592 14.54 -16.01 41.35
CA ASP A 592 13.74 -15.08 42.14
C ASP A 592 12.24 -15.33 41.92
N PHE A 593 11.57 -15.80 42.97
CA PHE A 593 10.14 -16.08 43.00
C PHE A 593 9.28 -14.89 43.45
N GLY A 594 9.88 -13.70 43.62
CA GLY A 594 9.19 -12.45 43.87
C GLY A 594 8.26 -12.46 45.08
N SER A 595 7.03 -11.96 44.89
CA SER A 595 6.00 -11.94 45.94
C SER A 595 4.59 -12.32 45.45
N GLY A 596 4.42 -12.60 44.16
CA GLY A 596 3.19 -13.20 43.63
C GLY A 596 3.09 -14.68 43.97
N THR A 597 1.91 -15.28 43.81
CA THR A 597 1.73 -16.72 43.98
C THR A 597 2.45 -17.48 42.88
N ILE A 598 3.23 -18.50 43.25
CA ILE A 598 3.93 -19.40 42.33
C ILE A 598 3.36 -20.81 42.52
N SER A 599 2.44 -21.20 41.65
CA SER A 599 1.70 -22.46 41.80
C SER A 599 2.32 -23.61 41.00
N PHE A 600 2.41 -24.79 41.62
CA PHE A 600 2.84 -26.06 41.02
C PHE A 600 1.79 -27.15 41.30
N ASP A 601 0.50 -26.85 41.16
CA ASP A 601 -0.59 -27.74 41.59
C ASP A 601 -0.87 -28.89 40.60
N GLU A 602 -1.11 -30.09 41.14
CA GLU A 602 -1.38 -31.34 40.41
C GLU A 602 -0.49 -31.59 39.16
N PRO A 603 0.87 -31.55 39.25
CA PRO A 603 1.74 -31.77 38.11
C PRO A 603 1.51 -33.16 37.49
N ARG A 604 1.55 -33.25 36.16
CA ARG A 604 1.40 -34.51 35.42
C ARG A 604 2.61 -35.43 35.59
N GLN A 605 3.80 -34.86 35.76
CA GLN A 605 5.03 -35.58 36.05
C GLN A 605 6.02 -34.67 36.80
N TRP A 606 6.80 -35.26 37.71
CA TRP A 606 7.77 -34.57 38.55
C TRP A 606 9.10 -35.35 38.58
N GLY A 607 9.76 -35.46 37.43
CA GLY A 607 10.95 -36.28 37.21
C GLY A 607 10.65 -37.76 36.94
N PRO A 608 11.62 -38.68 37.15
CA PRO A 608 12.99 -38.44 37.60
C PRO A 608 13.92 -37.97 36.47
N PRO A 609 14.94 -37.13 36.75
CA PRO A 609 15.30 -36.59 38.06
C PRO A 609 14.31 -35.53 38.55
N ILE A 610 14.16 -35.40 39.88
CA ILE A 610 13.23 -34.42 40.46
C ILE A 610 13.72 -32.98 40.20
N PRO A 611 12.81 -32.02 39.93
CA PRO A 611 13.17 -30.60 39.81
C PRO A 611 13.93 -30.04 41.03
N THR A 612 14.99 -29.27 40.78
CA THR A 612 15.86 -28.67 41.83
C THR A 612 15.57 -27.19 42.07
N PHE A 613 15.73 -26.78 43.33
CA PHE A 613 15.59 -25.41 43.84
C PHE A 613 16.66 -25.19 44.93
N ASP A 614 17.01 -23.94 45.23
CA ASP A 614 18.01 -23.58 46.26
C ASP A 614 17.76 -24.18 47.66
N TRP A 615 16.50 -24.48 47.95
CA TRP A 615 16.01 -25.05 49.21
C TRP A 615 15.68 -26.55 49.11
N SER A 616 15.98 -27.25 48.00
CA SER A 616 15.76 -28.70 47.87
C SER A 616 16.56 -29.56 48.88
N GLN A 617 17.57 -29.00 49.55
CA GLN A 617 18.28 -29.65 50.66
C GLN A 617 17.66 -29.38 52.04
N ASP A 618 16.78 -28.37 52.14
CA ASP A 618 16.13 -27.92 53.38
C ASP A 618 14.79 -27.25 53.07
N HIS A 619 13.72 -28.06 53.03
CA HIS A 619 12.36 -27.58 52.74
C HIS A 619 11.83 -26.56 53.76
N SER A 620 12.46 -26.39 54.94
CA SER A 620 12.06 -25.33 55.88
C SER A 620 12.34 -23.92 55.36
N ARG A 621 13.18 -23.80 54.31
CA ARG A 621 13.51 -22.57 53.61
C ARG A 621 12.64 -22.30 52.37
N LYS A 622 11.64 -23.13 52.08
CA LYS A 622 10.70 -22.92 50.96
C LYS A 622 9.95 -21.58 51.13
N PRO A 623 9.96 -20.67 50.15
CA PRO A 623 9.15 -19.45 50.19
C PRO A 623 7.66 -19.74 50.37
N THR A 624 6.98 -18.90 51.15
CA THR A 624 5.56 -19.10 51.52
C THR A 624 4.59 -18.82 50.38
N ASN A 625 5.01 -18.08 49.35
CA ASN A 625 4.23 -17.80 48.14
C ASN A 625 4.30 -18.91 47.08
N ILE A 626 5.15 -19.93 47.28
CA ILE A 626 5.15 -21.14 46.43
C ILE A 626 4.09 -22.12 46.93
N GLU A 627 3.19 -22.53 46.06
CA GLU A 627 2.13 -23.50 46.33
C GLU A 627 2.34 -24.79 45.50
N PRO A 628 1.96 -25.98 46.00
CA PRO A 628 1.38 -26.24 47.31
C PRO A 628 2.37 -26.11 48.47
N GLN A 629 1.85 -26.02 49.70
CA GLN A 629 2.68 -25.89 50.90
C GLN A 629 3.32 -27.23 51.34
N ASN A 630 2.67 -28.36 51.05
CA ASN A 630 3.26 -29.69 51.19
C ASN A 630 4.18 -29.94 49.98
N TRP A 631 5.43 -30.33 50.21
CA TRP A 631 6.44 -30.48 49.15
C TRP A 631 7.24 -31.78 49.22
N PRO A 632 7.54 -32.48 48.10
CA PRO A 632 7.18 -32.16 46.71
C PRO A 632 5.66 -32.24 46.42
N PRO A 633 5.18 -31.58 45.37
CA PRO A 633 3.76 -31.59 44.99
C PRO A 633 3.28 -33.00 44.63
N ALA A 634 1.99 -33.26 44.87
CA ALA A 634 1.38 -34.55 44.56
C ALA A 634 1.09 -34.67 43.06
N VAL A 635 1.76 -35.62 42.39
CA VAL A 635 1.56 -35.90 40.96
C VAL A 635 0.11 -36.32 40.69
N ALA A 636 -0.49 -35.75 39.66
CA ALA A 636 -1.87 -36.02 39.26
C ALA A 636 -2.09 -37.51 38.94
N ALA A 637 -3.18 -38.08 39.43
CA ALA A 637 -3.54 -39.46 39.12
C ALA A 637 -3.77 -39.61 37.60
N PRO A 638 -3.20 -40.66 36.95
CA PRO A 638 -3.35 -40.85 35.52
C PRO A 638 -4.82 -41.08 35.16
N THR A 639 -5.37 -40.24 34.28
CA THR A 639 -6.76 -40.35 33.84
C THR A 639 -6.94 -41.60 32.99
N LEU A 640 -7.41 -42.69 33.61
CA LEU A 640 -7.87 -43.89 32.95
C LEU A 640 -8.94 -43.51 31.92
N SER A 641 -8.57 -43.49 30.64
CA SER A 641 -9.54 -43.30 29.57
C SER A 641 -10.48 -44.50 29.55
N ALA A 642 -11.78 -44.24 29.72
CA ALA A 642 -12.81 -45.25 29.67
C ALA A 642 -12.96 -45.74 28.22
N GLY A 643 -12.08 -46.65 27.81
CA GLY A 643 -12.11 -47.28 26.50
C GLY A 643 -13.50 -47.86 26.24
N SER A 644 -14.09 -47.50 25.11
CA SER A 644 -15.45 -47.88 24.70
C SER A 644 -15.51 -49.36 24.33
N ALA A 645 -15.50 -50.22 25.34
CA ALA A 645 -15.66 -51.67 25.22
C ALA A 645 -17.03 -51.99 24.61
N SER A 646 -17.03 -52.18 23.29
CA SER A 646 -18.21 -52.50 22.51
C SER A 646 -18.79 -53.85 22.94
N ARG A 647 -20.02 -53.83 23.49
CA ARG A 647 -20.74 -55.06 23.81
C ARG A 647 -21.20 -55.79 22.54
N HIS A 648 -20.31 -56.60 21.99
CA HIS A 648 -20.65 -57.64 21.01
C HIS A 648 -20.20 -59.01 21.49
N GLN A 649 -21.05 -59.70 22.27
CA GLN A 649 -21.55 -61.04 21.92
C GLN A 649 -22.59 -61.57 22.93
N GLN A 650 -23.61 -62.24 22.39
CA GLN A 650 -24.31 -63.42 22.90
C GLN A 650 -24.82 -63.40 24.36
N GLN A 651 -26.13 -63.22 24.54
CA GLN A 651 -27.09 -64.32 24.36
C GLN A 651 -28.30 -63.83 23.54
#